data_AF-A0A8I0FWL8-F1
#
_entry.id   AF-A0A8I0FWL8-F1
#
_cell.length_a   1.000
_cell.length_b   1.000
_cell.length_c   1.000
_cell.angle_alpha   90.00
_cell.angle_beta   90.00
_cell.angle_gamma   90.00
#
_symmetry.space_group_name_H-M   'P 1'
#
loop_
_entity.id
_entity.type
_entity.pdbx_description
1 polymer ?
#
loop_
_entity_poly.entity_id
_entity_poly.type
_entity_poly.pdbx_seq_one_letter_code
_entity_poly.pdbx_strand_id
1 'polypeptide(L)'
;MDVSTIRDLVDPFPDVHAASTRVFLGPANSAGQAGQWAKALGRLADDTWAISYRYCVTPHLAPAHLRVDSNLARYSIDWNPRLRDFVVESFTHVLIESNHALWSGPDLDFDNRAVVEELKAAGVSVAMVAHGSDVKIPSVYRHLHPDTQYEQLDPDLVDTLETIARRNVEDFAAFDGPTFVTSPVLIPFVPGSRWLPLTLDVERWTCDRPVLERARPVVVHSPSSAQKNSVWIDPVLQELHDEGVLEYRRLQGIPHDEMPDVIRDADIVVEQLGAGGYGVAACEAMAAGRVVVGTVDPTIRRHIKAVTGHDVPIVRATRETIAEVVRELVADPERSRRLGAEGVEYVNAIHDGRYAADVLRTWIDPEGEPLSDVRPAETPPEPDCTVIVAVHNTATYLPEALASLERQTIGLDALQLVLVDDGSTDDSGRILDEFAARHGDNVVVIHQPPSGTPAVPFNRGLERATGRYVFFLGSDDVLDDDALELLVGHADGWESDVVFGRMEPIGERAVPILIYRAGRVRDMDLYASRLPYNLSNTKLFRRELVERLGLRYREDMRQRCDQPFTLTAMVNARRISMIGDGATYHARERHDRSNVTYTADAAEKYASTEIVMETIADCIPPGPQRDHVMKRQFDNTIRGDLRDSLALRDDVERAFVFDRIEDLAQRYLTDNLFRRMHVIHRAIIAAALRRDVETTLALLQADEDKGRGVDLHVVDGRAHFAYPGFDPADAESRPAYEITYEKPVKRIASLFGRAKAQLDGTSVVITGRSRVRGAPTYAGRLVRDSSVPSEATHAKRPPQRGREIDAHLDTEAGTYRLTIDAGSLSERVYRPSIALQVGDLWYDVPLRFEGEHPLRTGLLRKRTIGVARADDAGHLVLDVE
;
A
#
# COMPACT_ATOMS: atom_id res chain seq x y z
N MET A 1 -4.35 63.64 -6.16
CA MET A 1 -4.94 63.87 -4.83
C MET A 1 -4.10 64.92 -4.12
N ASP A 2 -4.72 65.79 -3.32
CA ASP A 2 -4.00 66.78 -2.50
C ASP A 2 -3.13 66.06 -1.46
N VAL A 3 -1.93 66.58 -1.17
CA VAL A 3 -0.92 65.95 -0.29
C VAL A 3 -1.43 65.82 1.15
N SER A 4 -2.41 66.64 1.53
CA SER A 4 -3.12 66.57 2.81
C SER A 4 -4.00 65.32 2.95
N THR A 5 -4.50 64.75 1.83
CA THR A 5 -5.40 63.58 1.81
C THR A 5 -4.65 62.24 1.83
N ILE A 6 -3.34 62.24 1.57
CA ILE A 6 -2.48 61.04 1.57
C ILE A 6 -2.05 60.63 2.99
N ARG A 7 -2.01 61.57 3.95
CA ARG A 7 -1.58 61.29 5.33
C ARG A 7 -2.46 60.28 6.09
N ASP A 8 -3.72 60.14 5.68
CA ASP A 8 -4.63 59.16 6.29
C ASP A 8 -4.61 57.79 5.56
N LEU A 9 -3.86 57.66 4.46
CA LEU A 9 -3.82 56.48 3.60
C LEU A 9 -2.55 55.62 3.79
N VAL A 10 -1.49 56.17 4.39
CA VAL A 10 -0.22 55.46 4.61
C VAL A 10 0.44 55.92 5.92
N ASP A 11 0.85 54.97 6.76
CA ASP A 11 1.65 55.28 7.96
C ASP A 11 3.07 55.72 7.56
N PRO A 12 3.71 56.67 8.27
CA PRO A 12 5.10 57.00 8.04
C PRO A 12 6.02 55.81 8.34
N PHE A 13 7.14 55.69 7.61
CA PHE A 13 8.13 54.67 7.94
C PHE A 13 8.67 54.89 9.35
N PRO A 14 8.78 53.84 10.18
CA PRO A 14 9.33 53.94 11.52
C PRO A 14 10.83 54.21 11.48
N ASP A 15 11.37 54.80 12.56
CA ASP A 15 12.81 54.93 12.74
C ASP A 15 13.48 53.55 12.81
N VAL A 16 14.59 53.38 12.09
CA VAL A 16 15.33 52.12 12.01
C VAL A 16 16.03 51.85 13.34
N HIS A 17 15.68 50.73 13.99
CA HIS A 17 16.32 50.33 15.25
C HIS A 17 17.73 49.77 15.01
N ALA A 18 18.65 50.02 15.94
CA ALA A 18 20.06 49.61 15.84
C ALA A 18 20.31 48.12 16.18
N ALA A 19 19.30 47.26 16.00
CA ALA A 19 19.41 45.82 16.24
C ALA A 19 20.26 45.13 15.16
N SER A 20 21.05 44.11 15.52
CA SER A 20 21.81 43.35 14.52
C SER A 20 20.90 42.54 13.59
N THR A 21 19.85 41.93 14.15
CA THR A 21 18.81 41.22 13.40
C THR A 21 17.59 42.11 13.23
N ARG A 22 17.26 42.42 11.98
CA ARG A 22 16.11 43.27 11.61
C ARG A 22 15.21 42.50 10.66
N VAL A 23 13.98 42.20 11.09
CA VAL A 23 13.04 41.33 10.39
C VAL A 23 11.82 42.11 9.91
N PHE A 24 11.52 42.00 8.61
CA PHE A 24 10.32 42.58 8.01
C PHE A 24 9.35 41.46 7.64
N LEU A 25 8.13 41.50 8.18
CA LEU A 25 7.12 40.46 7.96
C LEU A 25 5.93 41.02 7.18
N GLY A 26 5.63 40.46 6.02
CA GLY A 26 4.42 40.85 5.29
C GLY A 26 4.42 40.49 3.81
N PRO A 27 3.36 40.90 3.08
CA PRO A 27 2.24 41.68 3.59
C PRO A 27 1.25 40.81 4.40
N ALA A 28 0.89 41.27 5.59
CA ALA A 28 0.09 40.53 6.56
C ALA A 28 -1.32 40.23 6.06
N ASN A 29 -1.75 38.98 6.21
CA ASN A 29 -3.09 38.54 5.83
C ASN A 29 -4.17 39.05 6.80
N SER A 30 -5.43 38.70 6.54
CA SER A 30 -6.58 39.10 7.36
C SER A 30 -6.49 38.66 8.83
N ALA A 31 -5.80 37.55 9.15
CA ALA A 31 -5.64 37.00 10.49
C ALA A 31 -4.53 37.68 11.32
N GLY A 32 -3.70 38.53 10.72
CA GLY A 32 -2.75 39.39 11.43
C GLY A 32 -1.57 38.69 12.08
N GLN A 33 -1.21 37.50 11.58
CA GLN A 33 -0.16 36.67 12.16
C GLN A 33 1.23 37.30 12.08
N ALA A 34 1.60 37.94 10.96
CA ALA A 34 2.84 38.72 10.89
C ALA A 34 2.96 39.78 12.01
N GLY A 35 1.86 40.41 12.42
CA GLY A 35 1.87 41.34 13.55
C GLY A 35 2.17 40.67 14.88
N GLN A 36 1.61 39.49 15.11
CA GLN A 36 1.83 38.73 16.34
C GLN A 36 3.24 38.11 16.38
N TRP A 37 3.73 37.57 15.27
CA TRP A 37 5.11 37.08 15.15
C TRP A 37 6.14 38.20 15.32
N ALA A 38 5.91 39.38 14.73
CA ALA A 38 6.78 40.54 14.93
C ALA A 38 6.87 40.95 16.41
N LYS A 39 5.73 40.98 17.11
CA LYS A 39 5.69 41.26 18.56
C LYS A 39 6.41 40.18 19.36
N ALA A 40 6.19 38.91 19.03
CA ALA A 40 6.85 37.79 19.71
C ALA A 40 8.37 37.86 19.55
N LEU A 41 8.87 38.05 18.32
CA LEU A 41 10.29 38.23 18.05
C LEU A 41 10.87 39.43 18.80
N GLY A 42 10.25 40.61 18.68
CA GLY A 42 10.76 41.82 19.32
C GLY A 42 10.74 41.78 20.85
N ARG A 43 9.88 40.95 21.46
CA ARG A 43 9.80 40.76 22.92
C ARG A 43 10.79 39.70 23.43
N LEU A 44 11.00 38.63 22.66
CA LEU A 44 11.62 37.40 23.16
C LEU A 44 13.02 37.12 22.58
N ALA A 45 13.34 37.65 21.40
CA ALA A 45 14.64 37.44 20.79
C ALA A 45 15.56 38.62 21.10
N ASP A 46 16.69 38.32 21.74
CA ASP A 46 17.73 39.30 22.02
C ASP A 46 18.22 39.97 20.73
N ASP A 47 18.50 41.28 20.82
CA ASP A 47 19.05 42.09 19.72
C ASP A 47 18.30 41.95 18.37
N THR A 48 16.98 41.74 18.43
CA THR A 48 16.11 41.59 17.27
C THR A 48 15.05 42.70 17.22
N TRP A 49 14.96 43.37 16.07
CA TRP A 49 13.88 44.30 15.76
C TRP A 49 13.01 43.72 14.65
N ALA A 50 11.72 43.51 14.93
CA ALA A 50 10.78 42.97 13.96
C ALA A 50 9.57 43.89 13.79
N ILE A 51 9.18 44.15 12.54
CA ILE A 51 7.97 44.90 12.22
C ILE A 51 7.13 44.17 11.18
N SER A 52 5.84 44.50 11.14
CA SER A 52 4.88 43.92 10.21
C SER A 52 4.29 44.95 9.28
N TYR A 53 4.04 44.55 8.03
CA TYR A 53 3.50 45.36 6.96
C TYR A 53 2.16 44.81 6.47
N ARG A 54 1.17 45.66 6.14
CA ARG A 54 -0.17 45.23 5.69
C ARG A 54 -0.78 46.18 4.64
N TYR A 55 -1.52 45.61 3.69
CA TYR A 55 -2.50 46.32 2.85
C TYR A 55 -3.84 46.55 3.57
N CYS A 56 -4.32 47.79 3.61
CA CYS A 56 -5.62 48.17 4.15
C CYS A 56 -6.67 48.18 3.03
N VAL A 57 -7.66 47.30 3.16
CA VAL A 57 -8.84 47.23 2.26
C VAL A 57 -10.09 47.80 2.95
N THR A 58 -10.17 47.72 4.29
CA THR A 58 -11.24 48.24 5.14
C THR A 58 -10.71 48.66 6.52
N PRO A 59 -11.39 49.58 7.25
CA PRO A 59 -10.89 50.13 8.53
C PRO A 59 -10.93 49.19 9.75
N HIS A 60 -11.49 47.97 9.65
CA HIS A 60 -11.78 47.09 10.80
C HIS A 60 -10.87 45.84 10.90
N LEU A 61 -9.68 45.87 10.31
CA LEU A 61 -8.75 44.73 10.29
C LEU A 61 -7.71 44.76 11.43
N ALA A 62 -7.09 43.60 11.71
CA ALA A 62 -6.10 43.44 12.78
C ALA A 62 -4.87 44.36 12.62
N PRO A 63 -4.31 44.88 13.73
CA PRO A 63 -3.25 45.89 13.71
C PRO A 63 -1.93 45.38 13.09
N ALA A 64 -1.21 46.26 12.39
CA ALA A 64 0.15 46.06 11.86
C ALA A 64 1.00 47.31 12.14
N HIS A 65 2.33 47.18 12.11
CA HIS A 65 3.24 48.30 12.39
C HIS A 65 3.29 49.33 11.26
N LEU A 66 3.21 48.86 10.01
CA LEU A 66 3.14 49.69 8.81
C LEU A 66 1.88 49.34 8.01
N ARG A 67 1.00 50.34 7.80
CA ARG A 67 -0.22 50.18 7.01
C ARG A 67 -0.20 51.07 5.78
N VAL A 68 -0.69 50.53 4.67
CA VAL A 68 -0.83 51.25 3.40
C VAL A 68 -2.19 50.92 2.77
N ASP A 69 -2.87 51.91 2.21
CA ASP A 69 -4.05 51.68 1.38
C ASP A 69 -3.75 50.71 0.22
N SER A 70 -4.65 49.76 0.01
CA SER A 70 -4.48 48.70 -0.99
C SER A 70 -4.29 49.22 -2.43
N ASN A 71 -4.89 50.35 -2.81
CA ASN A 71 -4.69 50.92 -4.15
C ASN A 71 -3.33 51.60 -4.28
N LEU A 72 -2.84 52.24 -3.20
CA LEU A 72 -1.51 52.84 -3.19
C LEU A 72 -0.42 51.78 -3.29
N ALA A 73 -0.50 50.72 -2.49
CA ALA A 73 0.41 49.58 -2.61
C ALA A 73 0.41 48.96 -4.01
N ARG A 74 -0.75 48.94 -4.67
CA ARG A 74 -0.93 48.26 -5.94
C ARG A 74 -0.50 49.09 -7.15
N TYR A 75 -0.71 50.40 -7.13
CA TYR A 75 -0.60 51.24 -8.33
C TYR A 75 0.33 52.45 -8.18
N SER A 76 0.87 52.71 -6.98
CA SER A 76 1.68 53.92 -6.75
C SER A 76 3.12 53.75 -7.23
N ILE A 77 3.44 54.47 -8.30
CA ILE A 77 4.81 54.59 -8.84
C ILE A 77 5.77 55.35 -7.91
N ASP A 78 5.25 56.09 -6.93
CA ASP A 78 6.07 56.87 -5.99
C ASP A 78 6.28 56.15 -4.64
N TRP A 79 5.27 55.41 -4.17
CA TRP A 79 5.33 54.72 -2.87
C TRP A 79 6.16 53.43 -2.95
N ASN A 80 5.95 52.63 -4.00
CA ASN A 80 6.58 51.31 -4.11
C ASN A 80 8.12 51.37 -4.15
N PRO A 81 8.76 52.28 -4.91
CA PRO A 81 10.21 52.45 -4.84
C PRO A 81 10.70 52.85 -3.44
N ARG A 82 9.96 53.69 -2.72
CA ARG A 82 10.32 54.12 -1.36
C ARG A 82 10.21 52.98 -0.34
N LEU A 83 9.17 52.17 -0.45
CA LEU A 83 9.02 50.97 0.40
C LEU A 83 10.14 49.98 0.10
N ARG A 84 10.42 49.73 -1.18
CA ARG A 84 11.53 48.88 -1.62
C ARG A 84 12.86 49.34 -1.02
N ASP A 85 13.22 50.61 -1.20
CA ASP A 85 14.49 51.15 -0.71
C ASP A 85 14.54 51.07 0.83
N PHE A 86 13.45 51.41 1.51
CA PHE A 86 13.36 51.27 2.97
C PHE A 86 13.59 49.82 3.43
N VAL A 87 12.94 48.84 2.79
CA VAL A 87 13.07 47.42 3.17
C VAL A 87 14.49 46.92 2.92
N VAL A 88 15.02 47.17 1.71
CA VAL A 88 16.34 46.70 1.29
C VAL A 88 17.46 47.31 2.14
N GLU A 89 17.36 48.59 2.49
CA GLU A 89 18.41 49.28 3.25
C GLU A 89 18.33 49.01 4.76
N SER A 90 17.13 48.72 5.29
CA SER A 90 16.89 48.70 6.74
C SER A 90 16.80 47.30 7.35
N PHE A 91 16.54 46.26 6.56
CA PHE A 91 16.26 44.91 7.07
C PHE A 91 17.29 43.88 6.62
N THR A 92 17.57 42.93 7.53
CA THR A 92 18.46 41.78 7.27
C THR A 92 17.69 40.55 6.81
N HIS A 93 16.42 40.47 7.20
CA HIS A 93 15.56 39.31 7.00
C HIS A 93 14.17 39.77 6.56
N VAL A 94 13.58 39.07 5.59
CA VAL A 94 12.22 39.32 5.09
C VAL A 94 11.43 38.01 5.06
N LEU A 95 10.30 37.97 5.76
CA LEU A 95 9.33 36.87 5.69
C LEU A 95 8.16 37.30 4.80
N ILE A 96 8.02 36.63 3.66
CA ILE A 96 6.94 36.88 2.71
C ILE A 96 5.73 36.01 3.05
N GLU A 97 4.59 36.67 3.26
CA GLU A 97 3.33 36.02 3.62
C GLU A 97 2.42 35.81 2.40
N SER A 98 1.74 34.65 2.35
CA SER A 98 0.69 34.34 1.36
C SER A 98 1.11 34.47 -0.11
N ASN A 99 2.40 34.29 -0.40
CA ASN A 99 3.00 34.49 -1.73
C ASN A 99 2.64 35.86 -2.36
N HIS A 100 2.34 36.86 -1.53
CA HIS A 100 2.03 38.20 -1.98
C HIS A 100 3.32 39.01 -2.10
N ALA A 101 3.57 39.57 -3.29
CA ALA A 101 4.66 40.52 -3.49
C ALA A 101 4.54 41.71 -2.51
N LEU A 102 5.67 42.18 -1.97
CA LEU A 102 5.74 43.30 -1.03
C LEU A 102 5.44 44.67 -1.69
N TRP A 103 5.81 44.81 -2.95
CA TRP A 103 5.61 46.00 -3.79
C TRP A 103 5.33 45.59 -5.24
N SER A 104 4.78 46.52 -6.03
CA SER A 104 4.57 46.37 -7.48
C SER A 104 5.35 47.41 -8.28
N GLY A 105 5.54 47.17 -9.57
CA GLY A 105 6.26 48.06 -10.49
C GLY A 105 5.71 48.00 -11.92
N PRO A 106 6.16 48.90 -12.83
CA PRO A 106 5.66 48.96 -14.20
C PRO A 106 5.80 47.64 -14.98
N ASP A 107 6.81 46.84 -14.61
CA ASP A 107 7.15 45.55 -15.23
C ASP A 107 6.92 44.34 -14.27
N LEU A 108 6.32 44.56 -13.09
CA LEU A 108 6.15 43.57 -12.02
C LEU A 108 4.67 43.36 -11.71
N ASP A 109 4.06 42.37 -12.36
CA ASP A 109 2.64 42.03 -12.19
C ASP A 109 2.42 41.14 -10.95
N PHE A 110 2.72 41.68 -9.76
CA PHE A 110 2.67 40.96 -8.47
C PHE A 110 3.48 39.65 -8.44
N ASP A 111 4.54 39.57 -9.24
CA ASP A 111 5.41 38.40 -9.27
C ASP A 111 6.31 38.39 -8.02
N ASN A 112 5.95 37.52 -7.07
CA ASN A 112 6.74 37.33 -5.85
C ASN A 112 8.16 36.82 -6.15
N ARG A 113 8.37 36.07 -7.24
CA ARG A 113 9.70 35.54 -7.59
C ARG A 113 10.70 36.67 -7.83
N ALA A 114 10.28 37.70 -8.57
CA ALA A 114 11.13 38.85 -8.85
C ALA A 114 11.49 39.65 -7.57
N VAL A 115 10.55 39.79 -6.64
CA VAL A 115 10.80 40.44 -5.33
C VAL A 115 11.78 39.61 -4.49
N VAL A 116 11.63 38.28 -4.48
CA VAL A 116 12.55 37.37 -3.78
C VAL A 116 13.96 37.47 -4.35
N GLU A 117 14.12 37.42 -5.67
CA GLU A 117 15.42 37.53 -6.34
C GLU A 117 16.08 38.89 -6.07
N GLU A 118 15.30 39.97 -6.09
CA GLU A 118 15.78 41.31 -5.78
C GLU A 118 16.28 41.44 -4.33
N LEU A 119 15.51 40.93 -3.36
CA LEU A 119 15.91 40.91 -1.95
C LEU A 119 17.19 40.10 -1.74
N LYS A 120 17.26 38.90 -2.33
CA LYS A 120 18.46 38.04 -2.26
C LYS A 120 19.67 38.72 -2.88
N ALA A 121 19.51 39.39 -4.03
CA ALA A 121 20.58 40.13 -4.70
C ALA A 121 21.11 41.31 -3.85
N ALA A 122 20.26 41.90 -3.01
CA ALA A 122 20.65 42.93 -2.06
C ALA A 122 21.24 42.38 -0.73
N GLY A 123 21.38 41.06 -0.61
CA GLY A 123 21.92 40.41 0.60
C GLY A 123 20.93 40.26 1.74
N VAL A 124 19.62 40.44 1.48
CA VAL A 124 18.56 40.19 2.46
C VAL A 124 18.24 38.69 2.48
N SER A 125 18.22 38.10 3.67
CA SER A 125 17.80 36.71 3.86
C SER A 125 16.28 36.62 3.75
N VAL A 126 15.75 35.69 2.96
CA VAL A 126 14.31 35.61 2.65
C VAL A 126 13.75 34.27 3.09
N ALA A 127 12.54 34.28 3.65
CA ALA A 127 11.73 33.11 3.92
C ALA A 127 10.29 33.33 3.42
N MET A 128 9.56 32.23 3.22
CA MET A 128 8.16 32.26 2.77
C MET A 128 7.25 31.51 3.74
N VAL A 129 6.04 32.03 3.98
CA VAL A 129 5.02 31.36 4.79
C VAL A 129 3.69 31.24 4.04
N ALA A 130 3.13 30.03 4.02
CA ALA A 130 1.82 29.75 3.44
C ALA A 130 0.73 29.65 4.52
N HIS A 131 -0.44 30.21 4.19
CA HIS A 131 -1.68 30.05 4.94
C HIS A 131 -2.68 29.16 4.20
N GLY A 132 -3.80 28.90 4.89
CA GLY A 132 -4.84 27.96 4.49
C GLY A 132 -5.17 27.99 2.99
N SER A 133 -5.74 29.09 2.50
CA SER A 133 -6.18 29.20 1.10
C SER A 133 -5.06 29.35 0.08
N ASP A 134 -3.83 29.58 0.52
CA ASP A 134 -2.75 29.98 -0.37
C ASP A 134 -2.18 28.80 -1.16
N VAL A 135 -2.16 27.61 -0.54
CA VAL A 135 -1.55 26.39 -1.11
C VAL A 135 -2.49 25.18 -1.06
N LYS A 136 -3.64 25.31 -0.38
CA LYS A 136 -4.63 24.25 -0.27
C LYS A 136 -5.41 24.09 -1.57
N ILE A 137 -5.00 23.15 -2.40
CA ILE A 137 -5.62 22.83 -3.69
C ILE A 137 -7.01 22.22 -3.42
N PRO A 138 -8.13 22.89 -3.77
CA PRO A 138 -9.49 22.44 -3.43
C PRO A 138 -9.83 21.02 -3.89
N SER A 139 -9.44 20.60 -5.10
CA SER A 139 -9.70 19.25 -5.62
C SER A 139 -9.01 18.15 -4.80
N VAL A 140 -7.73 18.37 -4.45
CA VAL A 140 -6.96 17.47 -3.59
C VAL A 140 -7.52 17.48 -2.17
N TYR A 141 -7.85 18.67 -1.66
CA TYR A 141 -8.35 18.81 -0.31
C TYR A 141 -9.71 18.16 -0.09
N ARG A 142 -10.61 18.24 -1.08
CA ARG A 142 -11.91 17.55 -1.06
C ARG A 142 -11.76 16.03 -0.97
N HIS A 143 -10.73 15.48 -1.60
CA HIS A 143 -10.42 14.06 -1.51
C HIS A 143 -10.02 13.64 -0.09
N LEU A 144 -9.16 14.44 0.55
CA LEU A 144 -8.66 14.19 1.90
C LEU A 144 -9.73 14.50 2.98
N HIS A 145 -10.56 15.51 2.76
CA HIS A 145 -11.57 15.99 3.70
C HIS A 145 -12.92 16.19 2.98
N PRO A 146 -13.76 15.14 2.89
CA PRO A 146 -15.03 15.21 2.18
C PRO A 146 -15.99 16.25 2.75
N ASP A 147 -15.98 16.47 4.06
CA ASP A 147 -16.83 17.47 4.72
C ASP A 147 -16.26 18.90 4.63
N THR A 148 -15.42 19.18 3.64
CA THR A 148 -14.83 20.52 3.50
C THR A 148 -15.85 21.54 2.98
N GLN A 149 -15.66 22.81 3.34
CA GLN A 149 -16.50 23.92 2.91
C GLN A 149 -16.49 24.17 1.39
N TYR A 150 -15.51 23.63 0.64
CA TYR A 150 -15.40 23.88 -0.80
C TYR A 150 -16.60 23.41 -1.62
N GLU A 151 -17.40 22.46 -1.12
CA GLU A 151 -18.65 22.04 -1.77
C GLU A 151 -19.75 23.11 -1.75
N GLN A 152 -19.65 24.06 -0.81
CA GLN A 152 -20.63 25.13 -0.60
C GLN A 152 -20.22 26.45 -1.24
N LEU A 153 -18.99 26.52 -1.76
CA LEU A 153 -18.48 27.72 -2.41
C LEU A 153 -18.98 27.79 -3.85
N ASP A 154 -19.05 29.03 -4.35
CA ASP A 154 -19.33 29.29 -5.75
C ASP A 154 -18.29 28.56 -6.64
N PRO A 155 -18.69 27.80 -7.67
CA PRO A 155 -17.76 27.05 -8.50
C PRO A 155 -16.66 27.90 -9.14
N ASP A 156 -16.96 29.12 -9.59
CA ASP A 156 -15.98 30.01 -10.22
C ASP A 156 -14.95 30.47 -9.18
N LEU A 157 -15.37 30.70 -7.93
CA LEU A 157 -14.46 30.97 -6.81
C LEU A 157 -13.58 29.76 -6.50
N VAL A 158 -14.13 28.55 -6.52
CA VAL A 158 -13.37 27.31 -6.27
C VAL A 158 -12.30 27.11 -7.34
N ASP A 159 -12.63 27.31 -8.61
CA ASP A 159 -11.67 27.22 -9.73
C ASP A 159 -10.58 28.30 -9.65
N THR A 160 -10.94 29.50 -9.18
CA THR A 160 -9.98 30.57 -8.90
C THR A 160 -9.01 30.18 -7.79
N LEU A 161 -9.53 29.67 -6.66
CA LEU A 161 -8.72 29.21 -5.54
C LEU A 161 -7.82 28.03 -5.93
N GLU A 162 -8.32 27.10 -6.74
CA GLU A 162 -7.55 25.99 -7.31
C GLU A 162 -6.37 26.48 -8.15
N THR A 163 -6.63 27.43 -9.05
CA THR A 163 -5.59 28.01 -9.91
C THR A 163 -4.51 28.71 -9.09
N ILE A 164 -4.92 29.52 -8.11
CA ILE A 164 -3.99 30.24 -7.22
C ILE A 164 -3.17 29.25 -6.38
N ALA A 165 -3.82 28.26 -5.75
CA ALA A 165 -3.16 27.29 -4.89
C ALA A 165 -2.11 26.48 -5.65
N ARG A 166 -2.43 26.01 -6.88
CA ARG A 166 -1.48 25.24 -7.70
C ARG A 166 -0.26 26.06 -8.08
N ARG A 167 -0.47 27.30 -8.56
CA ARG A 167 0.64 28.22 -8.87
C ARG A 167 1.52 28.44 -7.64
N ASN A 168 0.91 28.73 -6.49
CA ASN A 168 1.66 28.99 -5.26
C ASN A 168 2.46 27.75 -4.82
N VAL A 169 1.88 26.55 -4.88
CA VAL A 169 2.62 25.31 -4.59
C VAL A 169 3.86 25.17 -5.49
N GLU A 170 3.77 25.50 -6.78
CA GLU A 170 4.93 25.53 -7.68
C GLU A 170 5.97 26.60 -7.26
N ASP A 171 5.51 27.79 -6.85
CA ASP A 171 6.40 28.86 -6.36
C ASP A 171 7.16 28.42 -5.09
N PHE A 172 6.46 27.80 -4.14
CA PHE A 172 7.07 27.25 -2.92
C PHE A 172 8.05 26.11 -3.23
N ALA A 173 7.71 25.22 -4.17
CA ALA A 173 8.59 24.12 -4.57
C ALA A 173 9.86 24.60 -5.29
N ALA A 174 9.79 25.72 -6.01
CA ALA A 174 10.93 26.34 -6.69
C ALA A 174 11.79 27.23 -5.77
N PHE A 175 11.30 27.59 -4.59
CA PHE A 175 11.98 28.49 -3.68
C PHE A 175 13.10 27.79 -2.90
N ASP A 176 14.34 28.20 -3.18
CA ASP A 176 15.53 27.77 -2.44
C ASP A 176 15.72 28.65 -1.19
N GLY A 177 15.04 28.27 -0.10
CA GLY A 177 15.11 28.95 1.19
C GLY A 177 14.14 28.39 2.23
N PRO A 178 14.10 28.94 3.46
CA PRO A 178 13.24 28.46 4.52
C PRO A 178 11.75 28.69 4.21
N THR A 179 10.97 27.62 4.31
CA THR A 179 9.52 27.67 4.10
C THR A 179 8.78 27.29 5.38
N PHE A 180 7.68 27.99 5.62
CA PHE A 180 6.82 27.80 6.78
C PHE A 180 5.37 27.60 6.36
N VAL A 181 4.61 26.91 7.20
CA VAL A 181 3.16 26.80 7.07
C VAL A 181 2.49 27.11 8.39
N THR A 182 1.35 27.81 8.37
CA THR A 182 0.68 28.18 9.62
C THR A 182 -0.12 27.07 10.29
N SER A 183 -0.33 25.97 9.56
CA SER A 183 -1.04 24.80 10.05
C SER A 183 -0.37 23.55 9.46
N PRO A 184 -0.20 22.47 10.24
CA PRO A 184 0.41 21.25 9.73
C PRO A 184 -0.39 20.59 8.60
N VAL A 185 -1.68 20.92 8.47
CA VAL A 185 -2.54 20.44 7.36
C VAL A 185 -2.05 20.91 5.99
N LEU A 186 -1.16 21.90 5.94
CA LEU A 186 -0.60 22.45 4.70
C LEU A 186 0.71 21.78 4.30
N ILE A 187 1.33 20.97 5.16
CA ILE A 187 2.62 20.32 4.90
C ILE A 187 2.59 19.43 3.64
N PRO A 188 1.52 18.65 3.37
CA PRO A 188 1.45 17.86 2.13
C PRO A 188 1.48 18.72 0.86
N PHE A 189 1.09 20.00 0.95
CA PHE A 189 1.10 20.94 -0.18
C PHE A 189 2.43 21.70 -0.29
N VAL A 190 3.18 21.84 0.81
CA VAL A 190 4.50 22.47 0.85
C VAL A 190 5.49 21.52 1.54
N PRO A 191 5.93 20.44 0.88
CA PRO A 191 6.82 19.46 1.49
C PRO A 191 8.13 20.10 1.97
N GLY A 192 8.60 19.71 3.15
CA GLY A 192 9.81 20.28 3.77
C GLY A 192 9.61 21.59 4.54
N SER A 193 8.39 22.16 4.54
CA SER A 193 8.09 23.34 5.36
C SER A 193 8.02 23.04 6.86
N ARG A 194 8.35 24.04 7.68
CA ARG A 194 8.22 23.98 9.15
C ARG A 194 6.88 24.56 9.59
N TRP A 195 6.27 23.96 10.62
CA TRP A 195 5.04 24.51 11.19
C TRP A 195 5.35 25.75 12.04
N LEU A 196 4.92 26.91 11.56
CA LEU A 196 4.95 28.18 12.28
C LEU A 196 3.56 28.39 12.92
N PRO A 197 3.38 28.16 14.22
CA PRO A 197 2.06 28.18 14.85
C PRO A 197 1.40 29.56 14.78
N LEU A 198 0.07 29.55 14.76
CA LEU A 198 -0.72 30.75 15.00
C LEU A 198 -0.33 31.34 16.36
N THR A 199 -0.20 32.65 16.46
CA THR A 199 0.22 33.36 17.68
C THR A 199 -0.87 34.31 18.15
N LEU A 200 -1.05 34.37 19.46
CA LEU A 200 -2.04 35.20 20.14
C LEU A 200 -1.39 36.07 21.22
N ASP A 201 -2.04 37.19 21.49
CA ASP A 201 -1.89 37.92 22.74
C ASP A 201 -2.80 37.27 23.78
N VAL A 202 -2.30 36.24 24.49
CA VAL A 202 -3.13 35.36 25.34
C VAL A 202 -3.81 36.14 26.47
N GLU A 203 -3.12 37.12 27.06
CA GLU A 203 -3.65 37.97 28.14
C GLU A 203 -4.93 38.71 27.71
N ARG A 204 -5.01 39.10 26.43
CA ARG A 204 -6.19 39.77 25.87
C ARG A 204 -7.44 38.88 25.87
N TRP A 205 -7.29 37.56 25.94
CA TRP A 205 -8.42 36.61 25.86
C TRP A 205 -8.72 35.92 27.19
N THR A 206 -7.79 35.95 28.15
CA THR A 206 -7.92 35.27 29.44
C THR A 206 -9.26 35.56 30.14
N CYS A 207 -9.81 34.52 30.77
CA CYS A 207 -11.05 34.56 31.51
C CYS A 207 -11.06 33.52 32.62
N ASP A 208 -11.28 33.95 33.86
CA ASP A 208 -11.30 33.06 35.03
C ASP A 208 -12.66 32.39 35.26
N ARG A 209 -13.69 32.76 34.48
CA ARG A 209 -15.06 32.25 34.66
C ARG A 209 -15.15 30.81 34.14
N PRO A 210 -15.50 29.82 34.98
CA PRO A 210 -15.68 28.44 34.52
C PRO A 210 -16.77 28.33 33.44
N VAL A 211 -16.63 27.34 32.55
CA VAL A 211 -17.70 26.98 31.60
C VAL A 211 -18.83 26.22 32.32
N LEU A 212 -20.05 26.33 31.78
CA LEU A 212 -21.24 25.61 32.21
C LEU A 212 -21.64 25.87 33.67
N GLU A 213 -21.52 27.11 34.15
CA GLU A 213 -22.09 27.52 35.44
C GLU A 213 -23.60 27.84 35.35
N ARG A 214 -24.04 28.24 34.16
CA ARG A 214 -25.44 28.58 33.89
C ARG A 214 -26.25 27.31 33.58
N ALA A 215 -27.53 27.32 33.98
CA ALA A 215 -28.45 26.21 33.74
C ALA A 215 -28.65 25.89 32.24
N ARG A 216 -28.52 26.91 31.38
CA ARG A 216 -28.57 26.77 29.93
C ARG A 216 -27.29 27.38 29.33
N PRO A 217 -26.30 26.56 28.91
CA PRO A 217 -25.01 27.04 28.43
C PRO A 217 -25.13 27.83 27.14
N VAL A 218 -24.28 28.85 26.97
CA VAL A 218 -24.21 29.63 25.73
C VAL A 218 -23.26 28.95 24.77
N VAL A 219 -23.77 28.61 23.59
CA VAL A 219 -22.98 28.00 22.52
C VAL A 219 -22.93 28.97 21.36
N VAL A 220 -21.72 29.24 20.87
CA VAL A 220 -21.49 30.22 19.80
C VAL A 220 -20.85 29.58 18.58
N HIS A 221 -21.18 30.12 17.41
CA HIS A 221 -20.53 29.82 16.14
C HIS A 221 -20.17 31.15 15.46
N SER A 222 -18.93 31.28 14.99
CA SER A 222 -18.36 32.56 14.51
C SER A 222 -17.96 32.51 13.01
N PRO A 223 -18.94 32.56 12.09
CA PRO A 223 -18.67 32.64 10.66
C PRO A 223 -18.06 34.00 10.27
N SER A 224 -16.81 34.02 9.79
CA SER A 224 -16.15 35.23 9.26
C SER A 224 -16.57 35.56 7.81
N SER A 225 -17.18 34.60 7.12
CA SER A 225 -17.93 34.73 5.87
C SER A 225 -19.15 33.80 5.98
N ALA A 226 -20.14 33.88 5.08
CA ALA A 226 -21.33 33.03 5.10
C ALA A 226 -21.05 31.50 5.01
N GLN A 227 -19.78 31.07 4.93
CA GLN A 227 -19.34 29.83 4.31
C GLN A 227 -18.53 28.88 5.22
N LYS A 228 -18.39 29.14 6.55
CA LYS A 228 -17.70 28.21 7.48
C LYS A 228 -18.57 26.99 7.87
N ASN A 229 -19.18 26.32 6.88
CA ASN A 229 -20.11 25.22 7.10
C ASN A 229 -21.33 25.58 7.96
N SER A 230 -21.68 26.87 8.06
CA SER A 230 -22.83 27.35 8.82
C SER A 230 -24.13 26.66 8.38
N VAL A 231 -24.24 26.25 7.11
CA VAL A 231 -25.41 25.53 6.58
C VAL A 231 -25.65 24.18 7.28
N TRP A 232 -24.61 23.58 7.86
CA TRP A 232 -24.71 22.35 8.65
C TRP A 232 -24.79 22.64 10.16
N ILE A 233 -24.12 23.69 10.63
CA ILE A 233 -24.01 24.01 12.05
C ILE A 233 -25.26 24.71 12.57
N ASP A 234 -25.72 25.75 11.85
CA ASP A 234 -26.83 26.61 12.28
C ASP A 234 -28.11 25.81 12.56
N PRO A 235 -28.57 24.88 11.68
CA PRO A 235 -29.80 24.13 11.94
C PRO A 235 -29.74 23.28 13.21
N VAL A 236 -28.60 22.61 13.43
CA VAL A 236 -28.43 21.71 14.58
C VAL A 236 -28.35 22.49 15.89
N LEU A 237 -27.58 23.58 15.93
CA LEU A 237 -27.50 24.40 17.13
C LEU A 237 -28.82 25.13 17.42
N GLN A 238 -29.59 25.50 16.39
CA GLN A 238 -30.92 26.07 16.56
C GLN A 238 -31.92 25.04 17.10
N GLU A 239 -31.88 23.80 16.62
CA GLU A 239 -32.70 22.70 17.16
C GLU A 239 -32.42 22.48 18.65
N LEU A 240 -31.15 22.38 19.04
CA LEU A 240 -30.75 22.28 20.46
C LEU A 240 -31.13 23.52 21.28
N HIS A 241 -31.15 24.70 20.65
CA HIS A 241 -31.69 25.91 21.26
C HIS A 241 -33.18 25.75 21.54
N ASP A 242 -33.97 25.36 20.55
CA ASP A 242 -35.42 25.27 20.65
C ASP A 242 -35.87 24.17 21.62
N GLU A 243 -35.09 23.09 21.76
CA GLU A 243 -35.26 22.04 22.78
C GLU A 243 -34.96 22.51 24.21
N GLY A 244 -34.30 23.66 24.37
CA GLY A 244 -33.89 24.19 25.68
C GLY A 244 -32.59 23.62 26.24
N VAL A 245 -31.85 22.83 25.46
CA VAL A 245 -30.55 22.24 25.87
C VAL A 245 -29.48 23.31 26.06
N LEU A 246 -29.44 24.31 25.18
CA LEU A 246 -28.44 25.37 25.16
C LEU A 246 -29.01 26.69 24.66
N GLU A 247 -28.29 27.79 24.81
CA GLU A 247 -28.58 29.09 24.20
C GLU A 247 -27.62 29.32 23.02
N TYR A 248 -28.09 29.05 21.80
CA TYR A 248 -27.33 29.33 20.58
C TYR A 248 -27.23 30.83 20.30
N ARG A 249 -26.02 31.35 20.04
CA ARG A 249 -25.79 32.70 19.53
C ARG A 249 -24.82 32.67 18.34
N ARG A 250 -25.31 33.09 17.17
CA ARG A 250 -24.48 33.25 15.98
C ARG A 250 -23.71 34.57 16.02
N LEU A 251 -22.39 34.53 15.87
CA LEU A 251 -21.54 35.72 15.88
C LEU A 251 -21.30 36.20 14.44
N GLN A 252 -21.84 37.36 14.07
CA GLN A 252 -21.66 37.91 12.73
C GLN A 252 -21.56 39.44 12.81
N GLY A 253 -20.59 40.02 12.09
CA GLY A 253 -20.41 41.48 12.02
C GLY A 253 -19.90 42.12 13.31
N ILE A 254 -19.39 41.33 14.25
CA ILE A 254 -18.82 41.83 15.50
C ILE A 254 -17.44 42.44 15.24
N PRO A 255 -17.18 43.69 15.66
CA PRO A 255 -15.85 44.28 15.61
C PRO A 255 -14.80 43.43 16.35
N HIS A 256 -13.60 43.30 15.78
CA HIS A 256 -12.55 42.45 16.35
C HIS A 256 -12.07 42.88 17.75
N ASP A 257 -12.20 44.16 18.09
CA ASP A 257 -11.94 44.70 19.42
C ASP A 257 -12.96 44.23 20.48
N GLU A 258 -14.20 43.98 20.08
CA GLU A 258 -15.30 43.49 20.94
C GLU A 258 -15.36 41.96 21.07
N MET A 259 -14.73 41.22 20.14
CA MET A 259 -14.74 39.75 20.13
C MET A 259 -14.30 39.07 21.45
N PRO A 260 -13.29 39.57 22.20
CA PRO A 260 -12.93 38.98 23.49
C PRO A 260 -14.11 38.87 24.45
N ASP A 261 -14.93 39.91 24.58
CA ASP A 261 -16.03 39.90 25.55
C ASP A 261 -17.12 38.90 25.15
N VAL A 262 -17.38 38.76 23.85
CA VAL A 262 -18.34 37.79 23.32
C VAL A 262 -17.86 36.35 23.52
N ILE A 263 -16.60 36.06 23.23
CA ILE A 263 -16.03 34.72 23.40
C ILE A 263 -15.94 34.36 24.88
N ARG A 264 -15.54 35.29 25.76
CA ARG A 264 -15.53 35.08 27.21
C ARG A 264 -16.91 34.76 27.76
N ASP A 265 -17.97 35.33 27.18
CA ASP A 265 -19.33 35.05 27.61
C ASP A 265 -19.86 33.67 27.14
N ALA A 266 -19.24 33.03 26.16
CA ALA A 266 -19.59 31.67 25.73
C ALA A 266 -19.19 30.59 26.74
N ASP A 267 -19.77 29.40 26.59
CA ASP A 267 -19.32 28.16 27.25
C ASP A 267 -18.65 27.21 26.24
N ILE A 268 -19.28 27.05 25.07
CA ILE A 268 -18.81 26.20 23.98
C ILE A 268 -18.73 27.03 22.69
N VAL A 269 -17.64 26.88 21.95
CA VAL A 269 -17.42 27.50 20.65
C VAL A 269 -17.35 26.40 19.58
N VAL A 270 -18.28 26.43 18.63
CA VAL A 270 -18.28 25.52 17.47
C VAL A 270 -17.57 26.20 16.31
N GLU A 271 -16.41 25.68 15.93
CA GLU A 271 -15.52 26.29 14.95
C GLU A 271 -14.91 25.24 14.00
N GLN A 272 -14.83 25.55 12.70
CA GLN A 272 -14.11 24.76 11.69
C GLN A 272 -14.48 23.25 11.62
N LEU A 273 -15.77 22.91 11.68
CA LEU A 273 -16.24 21.57 11.31
C LEU A 273 -15.86 21.24 9.87
N GLY A 274 -15.27 20.07 9.61
CA GLY A 274 -14.88 19.62 8.28
C GLY A 274 -13.62 20.29 7.68
N ALA A 275 -12.95 21.16 8.44
CA ALA A 275 -11.79 21.89 7.94
C ALA A 275 -10.47 21.12 8.07
N GLY A 276 -10.40 19.97 8.76
CA GLY A 276 -9.18 19.16 8.92
C GLY A 276 -8.10 19.76 9.84
N GLY A 277 -8.29 20.99 10.33
CA GLY A 277 -7.38 21.71 11.23
C GLY A 277 -8.14 22.74 12.06
N TYR A 278 -7.42 23.66 12.70
CA TYR A 278 -8.03 24.72 13.50
C TYR A 278 -7.40 26.09 13.20
N GLY A 279 -8.18 27.15 13.39
CA GLY A 279 -7.79 28.53 13.09
C GLY A 279 -7.62 29.41 14.34
N VAL A 280 -7.47 30.71 14.11
CA VAL A 280 -7.24 31.71 15.17
C VAL A 280 -8.39 31.74 16.17
N ALA A 281 -9.65 31.74 15.70
CA ALA A 281 -10.83 31.75 16.57
C ALA A 281 -10.91 30.57 17.56
N ALA A 282 -10.43 29.38 17.15
CA ALA A 282 -10.33 28.24 18.06
C ALA A 282 -9.27 28.48 19.13
N CYS A 283 -8.12 29.05 18.75
CA CYS A 283 -7.07 29.42 19.69
C CYS A 283 -7.54 30.51 20.67
N GLU A 284 -8.29 31.50 20.19
CA GLU A 284 -8.89 32.58 21.01
C GLU A 284 -9.90 32.03 22.03
N ALA A 285 -10.74 31.08 21.61
CA ALA A 285 -11.69 30.39 22.48
C ALA A 285 -10.99 29.55 23.56
N MET A 286 -9.96 28.78 23.18
CA MET A 286 -9.13 28.01 24.12
C MET A 286 -8.38 28.93 25.10
N ALA A 287 -7.84 30.06 24.62
CA ALA A 287 -7.18 31.08 25.47
C ALA A 287 -8.13 31.65 26.53
N ALA A 288 -9.40 31.81 26.16
CA ALA A 288 -10.46 32.23 27.07
C ALA A 288 -10.98 31.08 27.96
N GLY A 289 -10.46 29.86 27.86
CA GLY A 289 -10.92 28.70 28.63
C GLY A 289 -12.29 28.17 28.24
N ARG A 290 -12.72 28.42 27.00
CA ARG A 290 -13.98 27.89 26.44
C ARG A 290 -13.73 26.52 25.81
N VAL A 291 -14.75 25.66 25.82
CA VAL A 291 -14.65 24.36 25.13
C VAL A 291 -14.79 24.58 23.63
N VAL A 292 -13.88 24.04 22.83
CA VAL A 292 -13.94 24.14 21.38
C VAL A 292 -14.40 22.82 20.77
N VAL A 293 -15.38 22.88 19.88
CA VAL A 293 -15.88 21.74 19.11
C VAL A 293 -15.59 21.99 17.63
N GLY A 294 -14.92 21.04 16.98
CA GLY A 294 -14.50 21.19 15.58
C GLY A 294 -13.93 19.90 14.99
N THR A 295 -13.31 19.98 13.81
CA THR A 295 -12.66 18.81 13.19
C THR A 295 -11.18 19.08 12.96
N VAL A 296 -10.33 18.49 13.81
CA VAL A 296 -8.88 18.42 13.57
C VAL A 296 -8.57 17.02 13.08
N ASP A 297 -7.90 16.93 11.94
CA ASP A 297 -7.59 15.65 11.31
C ASP A 297 -6.68 14.80 12.21
N PRO A 298 -6.96 13.49 12.35
CA PRO A 298 -6.14 12.53 13.09
C PRO A 298 -4.63 12.62 12.80
N THR A 299 -4.22 12.75 11.54
CA THR A 299 -2.80 12.85 11.18
C THR A 299 -2.19 14.15 11.68
N ILE A 300 -2.98 15.22 11.72
CA ILE A 300 -2.57 16.54 12.21
C ILE A 300 -2.49 16.57 13.73
N ARG A 301 -3.40 15.91 14.45
CA ARG A 301 -3.30 15.73 15.90
C ARG A 301 -2.02 15.02 16.29
N ARG A 302 -1.73 13.90 15.62
CA ARG A 302 -0.47 13.17 15.80
C ARG A 302 0.73 14.02 15.50
N HIS A 303 0.66 14.80 14.42
CA HIS A 303 1.74 15.70 14.06
C HIS A 303 2.04 16.66 15.21
N ILE A 304 1.01 17.34 15.69
CA ILE A 304 1.14 18.31 16.77
C ILE A 304 1.68 17.63 18.03
N LYS A 305 1.09 16.50 18.45
CA LYS A 305 1.54 15.77 19.64
C LYS A 305 3.00 15.30 19.53
N ALA A 306 3.42 14.81 18.38
CA ALA A 306 4.80 14.36 18.16
C ALA A 306 5.81 15.52 18.21
N VAL A 307 5.42 16.69 17.70
CA VAL A 307 6.26 17.88 17.68
C VAL A 307 6.28 18.59 19.03
N THR A 308 5.14 18.68 19.71
CA THR A 308 4.95 19.54 20.89
C THR A 308 4.80 18.80 22.21
N GLY A 309 4.52 17.50 22.17
CA GLY A 309 4.19 16.70 23.36
C GLY A 309 2.77 16.93 23.89
N HIS A 310 1.98 17.83 23.29
CA HIS A 310 0.65 18.18 23.76
C HIS A 310 -0.46 17.63 22.85
N ASP A 311 -1.51 17.09 23.48
CA ASP A 311 -2.75 16.75 22.80
C ASP A 311 -3.54 18.02 22.43
N VAL A 312 -4.25 18.00 21.29
CA VAL A 312 -5.07 19.14 20.84
C VAL A 312 -6.43 19.11 21.57
N PRO A 313 -6.76 20.09 22.44
CA PRO A 313 -7.95 20.07 23.30
C PRO A 313 -9.20 20.60 22.58
N ILE A 314 -9.40 20.16 21.34
CA ILE A 314 -10.60 20.43 20.53
C ILE A 314 -11.41 19.14 20.50
N VAL A 315 -12.68 19.19 20.86
CA VAL A 315 -13.56 18.02 20.83
C VAL A 315 -13.96 17.75 19.38
N ARG A 316 -13.69 16.54 18.89
CA ARG A 316 -13.99 16.15 17.52
C ARG A 316 -15.50 16.01 17.34
N ALA A 317 -16.03 16.67 16.31
CA ALA A 317 -17.38 16.46 15.79
C ALA A 317 -17.36 16.41 14.26
N THR A 318 -18.40 15.80 13.67
CA THR A 318 -18.74 15.78 12.24
C THR A 318 -20.11 16.42 12.03
N ARG A 319 -20.55 16.55 10.77
CA ARG A 319 -21.89 17.06 10.46
C ARG A 319 -23.01 16.19 11.07
N GLU A 320 -22.78 14.88 11.23
CA GLU A 320 -23.74 13.93 11.82
C GLU A 320 -23.69 13.90 13.36
N THR A 321 -22.51 14.13 13.94
CA THR A 321 -22.28 13.88 15.38
C THR A 321 -22.31 15.13 16.25
N ILE A 322 -22.31 16.33 15.65
CA ILE A 322 -22.28 17.60 16.39
C ILE A 322 -23.39 17.70 17.45
N ALA A 323 -24.61 17.25 17.16
CA ALA A 323 -25.73 17.30 18.11
C ALA A 323 -25.46 16.46 19.37
N GLU A 324 -24.97 15.24 19.19
CA GLU A 324 -24.64 14.30 20.26
C GLU A 324 -23.47 14.81 21.09
N VAL A 325 -22.38 15.23 20.44
CA VAL A 325 -21.19 15.78 21.09
C VAL A 325 -21.55 16.98 21.97
N VAL A 326 -22.36 17.91 21.46
CA VAL A 326 -22.79 19.07 22.25
C VAL A 326 -23.66 18.62 23.44
N ARG A 327 -24.60 17.69 23.27
CA ARG A 327 -25.42 17.16 24.38
C ARG A 327 -24.55 16.49 25.45
N GLU A 328 -23.54 15.71 25.08
CA GLU A 328 -22.60 15.10 26.02
C GLU A 328 -21.83 16.14 26.83
N LEU A 329 -21.32 17.18 26.17
CA LEU A 329 -20.56 18.25 26.84
C LEU A 329 -21.43 19.05 27.81
N VAL A 330 -22.70 19.27 27.46
CA VAL A 330 -23.68 19.91 28.34
C VAL A 330 -24.06 19.00 29.53
N ALA A 331 -24.17 17.69 29.29
CA ALA A 331 -24.50 16.71 30.33
C ALA A 331 -23.35 16.45 31.32
N ASP A 332 -22.10 16.71 30.94
CA ASP A 332 -20.91 16.55 31.79
C ASP A 332 -20.13 17.88 31.95
N PRO A 333 -20.56 18.77 32.86
CA PRO A 333 -19.86 20.02 33.14
C PRO A 333 -18.43 19.83 33.67
N GLU A 334 -18.12 18.71 34.33
CA GLU A 334 -16.77 18.47 34.85
C GLU A 334 -15.79 18.18 33.70
N ARG A 335 -16.19 17.33 32.75
CA ARG A 335 -15.42 17.09 31.51
C ARG A 335 -15.20 18.39 30.75
N SER A 336 -16.25 19.20 30.58
CA SER A 336 -16.14 20.47 29.86
C SER A 336 -15.22 21.47 30.56
N ARG A 337 -15.21 21.54 31.90
CA ARG A 337 -14.24 22.38 32.63
C ARG A 337 -12.80 21.89 32.50
N ARG A 338 -12.56 20.57 32.51
CA ARG A 338 -11.23 20.02 32.24
C ARG A 338 -10.74 20.39 30.84
N LEU A 339 -11.59 20.20 29.82
CA LEU A 339 -11.27 20.56 28.43
C LEU A 339 -10.97 22.06 28.28
N GLY A 340 -11.72 22.94 28.97
CA GLY A 340 -11.44 24.38 28.98
C GLY A 340 -10.06 24.71 29.59
N ALA A 341 -9.68 24.03 30.69
CA ALA A 341 -8.37 24.21 31.32
C ALA A 341 -7.22 23.66 30.46
N GLU A 342 -7.40 22.48 29.86
CA GLU A 342 -6.46 21.89 28.89
C GLU A 342 -6.27 22.81 27.67
N GLY A 343 -7.35 23.46 27.21
CA GLY A 343 -7.31 24.52 26.18
C GLY A 343 -6.38 25.67 26.53
N VAL A 344 -6.47 26.18 27.76
CA VAL A 344 -5.61 27.27 28.25
C VAL A 344 -4.15 26.82 28.33
N GLU A 345 -3.89 25.62 28.85
CA GLU A 345 -2.54 25.05 28.92
C GLU A 345 -1.93 24.90 27.52
N TYR A 346 -2.67 24.32 26.60
CA TYR A 346 -2.26 24.14 25.21
C TYR A 346 -1.93 25.46 24.51
N VAL A 347 -2.78 26.48 24.65
CA VAL A 347 -2.53 27.79 24.04
C VAL A 347 -1.30 28.47 24.64
N ASN A 348 -1.12 28.39 25.96
CA ASN A 348 0.07 28.96 26.62
C ASN A 348 1.36 28.23 26.23
N ALA A 349 1.30 26.94 25.92
CA ALA A 349 2.46 26.16 25.53
C ALA A 349 2.94 26.47 24.10
N ILE A 350 2.01 26.62 23.13
CA ILE A 350 2.38 26.66 21.70
C ILE A 350 1.95 27.95 20.98
N HIS A 351 0.93 28.66 21.47
CA HIS A 351 0.29 29.78 20.76
C HIS A 351 0.55 31.16 21.40
N ASP A 352 1.32 31.25 22.49
CA ASP A 352 1.65 32.51 23.18
C ASP A 352 2.81 33.32 22.56
N GLY A 353 3.39 32.77 21.50
CA GLY A 353 4.47 33.36 20.71
C GLY A 353 5.87 32.83 21.00
N ARG A 354 6.11 32.10 22.10
CA ARG A 354 7.45 31.52 22.39
C ARG A 354 7.83 30.47 21.36
N TYR A 355 6.94 29.50 21.12
CA TYR A 355 7.19 28.45 20.12
C TYR A 355 7.30 29.03 18.69
N ALA A 356 6.49 30.02 18.33
CA ALA A 356 6.61 30.73 17.05
C ALA A 356 7.95 31.44 16.89
N ALA A 357 8.43 32.10 17.96
CA ALA A 357 9.74 32.76 17.96
C ALA A 357 10.86 31.74 17.78
N ASP A 358 10.81 30.58 18.43
CA ASP A 358 11.80 29.51 18.24
C ASP A 358 11.82 28.98 16.81
N VAL A 359 10.65 28.73 16.21
CA VAL A 359 10.55 28.31 14.81
C VAL A 359 11.19 29.34 13.88
N LEU A 360 10.93 30.64 14.09
CA LEU A 360 11.54 31.71 13.28
C LEU A 360 13.04 31.88 13.55
N ARG A 361 13.51 31.67 14.79
CA ARG A 361 14.93 31.68 15.17
C ARG A 361 15.72 30.59 14.44
N THR A 362 15.12 29.45 14.10
CA THR A 362 15.80 28.46 13.25
C THR A 362 16.23 28.99 11.87
N TRP A 363 15.71 30.14 11.45
CA TRP A 363 16.10 30.86 10.24
C TRP A 363 16.95 32.10 10.53
N ILE A 364 16.54 32.94 11.50
CA ILE A 364 17.20 34.23 11.75
C ILE A 364 18.40 34.16 12.71
N ASP A 365 18.46 33.13 13.55
CA ASP A 365 19.50 32.87 14.57
C ASP A 365 19.59 31.36 14.90
N PRO A 366 20.10 30.53 13.97
CA PRO A 366 20.07 29.08 14.11
C PRO A 366 20.98 28.53 15.22
N GLU A 367 21.90 29.33 15.75
CA GLU A 367 22.80 28.93 16.86
C GLU A 367 22.25 29.31 18.24
N GLY A 368 21.12 30.01 18.31
CA GLY A 368 20.52 30.47 19.56
C GLY A 368 19.88 29.36 20.40
N GLU A 369 19.92 29.53 21.73
CA GLU A 369 19.21 28.64 22.66
C GLU A 369 17.67 28.76 22.50
N PRO A 370 16.91 27.66 22.70
CA PRO A 370 15.46 27.66 22.57
C PRO A 370 14.78 28.44 23.72
N LEU A 371 13.72 29.18 23.39
CA LEU A 371 12.93 30.04 24.28
C LEU A 371 11.67 29.33 24.83
N SER A 372 11.25 28.25 24.19
CA SER A 372 10.16 27.37 24.63
C SER A 372 10.69 26.00 25.06
N ASP A 373 9.91 25.32 25.90
CA ASP A 373 10.23 23.94 26.33
C ASP A 373 10.06 22.92 25.18
N VAL A 374 9.47 23.35 24.06
CA VAL A 374 9.21 22.55 22.87
C VAL A 374 10.25 22.87 21.79
N ARG A 375 11.07 21.89 21.42
CA ARG A 375 12.00 22.08 20.30
C ARG A 375 11.26 21.99 18.97
N PRO A 376 11.50 22.93 18.02
CA PRO A 376 10.97 22.81 16.67
C PRO A 376 11.49 21.51 16.03
N ALA A 377 10.63 20.50 15.90
CA ALA A 377 10.95 19.30 15.15
C ALA A 377 10.66 19.53 13.66
N GLU A 378 11.48 18.95 12.79
CA GLU A 378 11.06 18.71 11.41
C GLU A 378 9.88 17.74 11.42
N THR A 379 9.05 17.82 10.38
CA THR A 379 7.79 17.08 10.21
C THR A 379 7.84 15.68 10.85
N PRO A 380 6.88 15.31 11.72
CA PRO A 380 6.78 14.00 12.29
C PRO A 380 6.58 12.97 11.17
N PRO A 381 7.15 11.79 11.37
CA PRO A 381 7.28 10.81 10.30
C PRO A 381 5.90 10.35 9.82
N GLU A 382 5.76 10.23 8.49
CA GLU A 382 4.66 9.47 7.89
C GLU A 382 4.61 8.06 8.51
N PRO A 383 3.43 7.44 8.67
CA PRO A 383 3.36 6.04 9.08
C PRO A 383 4.23 5.19 8.16
N ASP A 384 4.87 4.16 8.68
CA ASP A 384 5.64 3.26 7.84
C ASP A 384 4.73 2.48 6.89
N CYS A 385 3.54 2.08 7.35
CA CYS A 385 2.62 1.29 6.54
C CYS A 385 1.16 1.65 6.79
N THR A 386 0.38 1.84 5.72
CA THR A 386 -1.08 1.77 5.78
C THR A 386 -1.53 0.34 5.54
N VAL A 387 -2.25 -0.26 6.50
CA VAL A 387 -2.92 -1.55 6.31
C VAL A 387 -4.39 -1.30 5.97
N ILE A 388 -4.82 -1.79 4.81
CA ILE A 388 -6.21 -1.68 4.35
C ILE A 388 -6.90 -3.02 4.56
N VAL A 389 -8.04 -3.00 5.25
CA VAL A 389 -8.87 -4.19 5.53
C VAL A 389 -10.26 -3.98 4.93
N ALA A 390 -10.65 -4.83 3.98
CA ALA A 390 -12.01 -4.86 3.44
C ALA A 390 -12.86 -5.85 4.24
N VAL A 391 -13.99 -5.39 4.76
CA VAL A 391 -14.84 -6.10 5.72
C VAL A 391 -16.24 -6.24 5.14
N HIS A 392 -16.76 -7.47 5.07
CA HIS A 392 -18.15 -7.74 4.70
C HIS A 392 -18.62 -9.04 5.35
N ASN A 393 -19.50 -8.93 6.34
CA ASN A 393 -20.10 -10.06 7.05
C ASN A 393 -19.06 -11.07 7.60
N THR A 394 -18.07 -10.56 8.34
CA THR A 394 -16.94 -11.33 8.88
C THR A 394 -16.83 -11.26 10.40
N ALA A 395 -17.92 -10.95 11.12
CA ALA A 395 -17.88 -10.71 12.57
C ALA A 395 -17.27 -11.88 13.38
N THR A 396 -17.36 -13.10 12.86
CA THR A 396 -16.78 -14.30 13.48
C THR A 396 -15.24 -14.33 13.45
N TYR A 397 -14.62 -13.77 12.41
CA TYR A 397 -13.17 -13.87 12.17
C TYR A 397 -12.44 -12.55 12.42
N LEU A 398 -13.15 -11.43 12.21
CA LEU A 398 -12.62 -10.08 12.32
C LEU A 398 -11.89 -9.78 13.63
N PRO A 399 -12.35 -10.24 14.82
CA PRO A 399 -11.61 -10.01 16.07
C PRO A 399 -10.19 -10.59 16.06
N GLU A 400 -10.00 -11.76 15.43
CA GLU A 400 -8.68 -12.40 15.34
C GLU A 400 -7.76 -11.64 14.38
N ALA A 401 -8.30 -11.18 13.24
CA ALA A 401 -7.59 -10.34 12.28
C ALA A 401 -7.12 -9.02 12.92
N LEU A 402 -8.02 -8.31 13.62
CA LEU A 402 -7.71 -7.07 14.32
C LEU A 402 -6.69 -7.27 15.45
N ALA A 403 -6.83 -8.34 16.23
CA ALA A 403 -5.85 -8.67 17.27
C ALA A 403 -4.46 -8.95 16.69
N SER A 404 -4.35 -9.44 15.45
CA SER A 404 -3.05 -9.64 14.79
C SER A 404 -2.37 -8.32 14.40
N LEU A 405 -3.16 -7.27 14.14
CA LEU A 405 -2.66 -5.91 13.91
C LEU A 405 -2.20 -5.27 15.21
N GLU A 406 -2.93 -5.46 16.31
CA GLU A 406 -2.55 -4.99 17.65
C GLU A 406 -1.21 -5.59 18.13
N ARG A 407 -0.90 -6.83 17.75
CA ARG A 407 0.33 -7.54 18.15
C ARG A 407 1.56 -7.22 17.31
N GLN A 408 1.44 -6.40 16.26
CA GLN A 408 2.57 -6.12 15.37
C GLN A 408 3.74 -5.47 16.11
N THR A 409 4.93 -6.05 16.00
CA THR A 409 6.15 -5.58 16.69
C THR A 409 6.64 -4.22 16.22
N ILE A 410 6.28 -3.80 14.99
CA ILE A 410 6.54 -2.45 14.48
C ILE A 410 5.79 -1.36 15.26
N GLY A 411 4.77 -1.74 16.05
CA GLY A 411 3.96 -0.85 16.87
C GLY A 411 2.84 -0.16 16.09
N LEU A 412 1.69 0.03 16.74
CA LEU A 412 0.52 0.69 16.13
C LEU A 412 0.80 2.16 15.77
N ASP A 413 1.77 2.81 16.40
CA ASP A 413 2.14 4.20 16.10
C ASP A 413 2.82 4.35 14.73
N ALA A 414 3.48 3.29 14.24
CA ALA A 414 4.07 3.23 12.91
C ALA A 414 3.06 2.84 11.83
N LEU A 415 1.81 2.54 12.20
CA LEU A 415 0.78 2.05 11.29
C LEU A 415 -0.37 3.06 11.14
N GLN A 416 -0.96 3.04 9.95
CA GLN A 416 -2.32 3.54 9.73
C GLN A 416 -3.20 2.35 9.37
N LEU A 417 -4.31 2.15 10.07
CA LEU A 417 -5.27 1.09 9.78
C LEU A 417 -6.50 1.72 9.11
N VAL A 418 -6.79 1.32 7.88
CA VAL A 418 -7.99 1.77 7.17
C VAL A 418 -8.93 0.57 7.02
N LEU A 419 -9.98 0.57 7.82
CA LEU A 419 -10.94 -0.52 7.95
C LEU A 419 -12.23 -0.12 7.23
N VAL A 420 -12.55 -0.81 6.14
CA VAL A 420 -13.69 -0.44 5.28
C VAL A 420 -14.77 -1.51 5.37
N ASP A 421 -15.89 -1.16 6.01
CA ASP A 421 -17.10 -1.95 6.07
C ASP A 421 -17.93 -1.75 4.81
N ASP A 422 -17.98 -2.79 3.98
CA ASP A 422 -18.69 -2.84 2.71
C ASP A 422 -20.15 -3.29 2.91
N GLY A 423 -20.87 -2.59 3.77
CA GLY A 423 -22.31 -2.80 4.00
C GLY A 423 -22.63 -4.11 4.70
N SER A 424 -21.90 -4.44 5.77
CA SER A 424 -22.20 -5.63 6.59
C SER A 424 -23.58 -5.55 7.25
N THR A 425 -24.18 -6.72 7.43
CA THR A 425 -25.48 -6.93 8.11
C THR A 425 -25.35 -7.71 9.41
N ASP A 426 -24.12 -8.13 9.75
CA ASP A 426 -23.75 -8.72 11.04
C ASP A 426 -23.07 -7.70 11.96
N ASP A 427 -22.46 -8.16 13.05
CA ASP A 427 -21.79 -7.31 14.04
C ASP A 427 -20.47 -6.68 13.56
N SER A 428 -20.06 -6.86 12.29
CA SER A 428 -18.76 -6.39 11.80
C SER A 428 -18.58 -4.88 11.95
N GLY A 429 -19.58 -4.08 11.58
CA GLY A 429 -19.51 -2.61 11.69
C GLY A 429 -19.28 -2.15 13.12
N ARG A 430 -20.04 -2.70 14.08
CA ARG A 430 -19.88 -2.41 15.52
C ARG A 430 -18.49 -2.78 16.03
N ILE A 431 -17.93 -3.93 15.61
CA ILE A 431 -16.59 -4.37 16.00
C ILE A 431 -15.53 -3.38 15.51
N LEU A 432 -15.68 -2.83 14.29
CA LEU A 432 -14.75 -1.83 13.76
C LEU A 432 -14.82 -0.52 14.54
N ASP A 433 -16.02 -0.03 14.86
CA ASP A 433 -16.20 1.19 15.65
C ASP A 433 -15.58 1.06 17.04
N GLU A 434 -15.81 -0.06 17.72
CA GLU A 434 -15.20 -0.36 19.02
C GLU A 434 -13.68 -0.46 18.95
N PHE A 435 -13.15 -1.00 17.85
CA PHE A 435 -11.70 -1.06 17.62
C PHE A 435 -11.13 0.35 17.41
N ALA A 436 -11.74 1.18 16.57
CA ALA A 436 -11.29 2.54 16.34
C ALA A 436 -11.35 3.41 17.61
N ALA A 437 -12.42 3.27 18.41
CA ALA A 437 -12.56 3.97 19.68
C ALA A 437 -11.45 3.63 20.68
N ARG A 438 -10.92 2.40 20.67
CA ARG A 438 -9.82 1.95 21.55
C ARG A 438 -8.44 2.43 21.10
N HIS A 439 -8.20 2.53 19.79
CA HIS A 439 -6.87 2.76 19.22
C HIS A 439 -6.67 4.16 18.62
N GLY A 440 -7.73 4.98 18.64
CA GLY A 440 -7.66 6.39 18.31
C GLY A 440 -7.34 6.66 16.84
N ASP A 441 -6.67 7.78 16.63
CA ASP A 441 -6.50 8.47 15.34
C ASP A 441 -5.75 7.68 14.25
N ASN A 442 -5.02 6.62 14.61
CA ASN A 442 -4.37 5.72 13.64
C ASN A 442 -5.34 4.76 12.94
N VAL A 443 -6.58 4.67 13.41
CA VAL A 443 -7.60 3.78 12.86
C VAL A 443 -8.71 4.60 12.21
N VAL A 444 -8.85 4.43 10.91
CA VAL A 444 -9.91 5.05 10.10
C VAL A 444 -10.93 3.97 9.75
N VAL A 445 -12.17 4.15 10.20
CA VAL A 445 -13.29 3.29 9.80
C VAL A 445 -14.13 4.00 8.75
N ILE A 446 -14.48 3.29 7.69
CA ILE A 446 -15.33 3.77 6.60
C ILE A 446 -16.48 2.78 6.44
N HIS A 447 -17.72 3.26 6.56
CA HIS A 447 -18.91 2.47 6.22
C HIS A 447 -19.45 2.89 4.86
N GLN A 448 -19.81 1.93 4.03
CA GLN A 448 -20.43 2.17 2.74
C GLN A 448 -21.57 1.16 2.46
N PRO A 449 -22.46 1.43 1.50
CA PRO A 449 -23.40 0.42 1.02
C PRO A 449 -22.68 -0.79 0.40
N PRO A 450 -23.28 -1.99 0.40
CA PRO A 450 -22.63 -3.20 -0.09
C PRO A 450 -22.33 -3.09 -1.59
N SER A 451 -21.06 -3.22 -1.94
CA SER A 451 -20.59 -3.10 -3.32
C SER A 451 -20.61 -4.40 -4.11
N GLY A 452 -20.59 -5.55 -3.40
CA GLY A 452 -20.55 -6.88 -4.01
C GLY A 452 -19.17 -7.30 -4.52
N THR A 453 -18.11 -6.51 -4.28
CA THR A 453 -16.73 -6.81 -4.67
C THR A 453 -15.74 -6.26 -3.65
N PRO A 454 -14.63 -6.95 -3.35
CA PRO A 454 -13.58 -6.38 -2.50
C PRO A 454 -12.83 -5.20 -3.16
N ALA A 455 -13.02 -4.95 -4.47
CA ALA A 455 -12.34 -3.87 -5.19
C ALA A 455 -12.68 -2.47 -4.65
N VAL A 456 -13.98 -2.19 -4.45
CA VAL A 456 -14.44 -0.87 -3.98
C VAL A 456 -13.87 -0.53 -2.59
N PRO A 457 -14.01 -1.38 -1.55
CA PRO A 457 -13.45 -1.07 -0.24
C PRO A 457 -11.92 -0.93 -0.26
N PHE A 458 -11.19 -1.70 -1.07
CA PHE A 458 -9.75 -1.49 -1.24
C PHE A 458 -9.42 -0.15 -1.91
N ASN A 459 -10.18 0.27 -2.93
CA ASN A 459 -10.01 1.58 -3.54
C ASN A 459 -10.28 2.70 -2.53
N ARG A 460 -11.35 2.62 -1.73
CA ARG A 460 -11.61 3.56 -0.63
C ARG A 460 -10.49 3.61 0.39
N GLY A 461 -9.91 2.46 0.71
CA GLY A 461 -8.74 2.39 1.57
C GLY A 461 -7.53 3.13 0.97
N LEU A 462 -7.28 2.95 -0.33
CA LEU A 462 -6.19 3.62 -1.04
C LEU A 462 -6.35 5.14 -1.07
N GLU A 463 -7.58 5.65 -1.15
CA GLU A 463 -7.90 7.09 -1.08
C GLU A 463 -7.52 7.72 0.27
N ARG A 464 -7.42 6.91 1.33
CA ARG A 464 -7.07 7.36 2.69
C ARG A 464 -5.66 6.99 3.12
N ALA A 465 -4.91 6.29 2.29
CA ALA A 465 -3.59 5.80 2.65
C ALA A 465 -2.56 6.94 2.75
N THR A 466 -1.87 7.01 3.89
CA THR A 466 -0.85 8.02 4.19
C THR A 466 0.53 7.44 4.49
N GLY A 467 0.63 6.12 4.68
CA GLY A 467 1.90 5.47 5.01
C GLY A 467 2.86 5.36 3.82
N ARG A 468 4.17 5.25 4.09
CA ARG A 468 5.21 5.08 3.05
C ARG A 468 4.95 3.84 2.18
N TYR A 469 4.38 2.81 2.80
CA TYR A 469 3.92 1.58 2.17
C TYR A 469 2.42 1.34 2.37
N VAL A 470 1.84 0.50 1.52
CA VAL A 470 0.46 0.01 1.62
C VAL A 470 0.47 -1.52 1.67
N PHE A 471 -0.31 -2.09 2.58
CA PHE A 471 -0.51 -3.54 2.72
C PHE A 471 -2.01 -3.85 2.75
N PHE A 472 -2.42 -4.98 2.15
CA PHE A 472 -3.81 -5.43 2.14
C PHE A 472 -3.98 -6.70 2.97
N LEU A 473 -4.89 -6.66 3.94
CA LEU A 473 -5.21 -7.79 4.82
C LEU A 473 -6.68 -8.19 4.62
N GLY A 474 -6.92 -9.49 4.44
CA GLY A 474 -8.27 -10.06 4.47
C GLY A 474 -8.86 -10.01 5.88
N SER A 475 -10.15 -9.68 6.00
CA SER A 475 -10.86 -9.58 7.27
C SER A 475 -11.05 -10.93 8.00
N ASP A 476 -10.74 -12.04 7.34
CA ASP A 476 -10.71 -13.41 7.89
C ASP A 476 -9.30 -14.00 8.04
N ASP A 477 -8.28 -13.24 7.64
CA ASP A 477 -6.88 -13.65 7.64
C ASP A 477 -6.11 -13.03 8.83
N VAL A 478 -4.90 -13.52 9.08
CA VAL A 478 -4.08 -13.12 10.24
C VAL A 478 -2.64 -12.85 9.79
N LEU A 479 -2.01 -11.82 10.33
CA LEU A 479 -0.57 -11.60 10.19
C LEU A 479 0.21 -12.28 11.31
N ASP A 480 1.43 -12.71 11.03
CA ASP A 480 2.38 -13.09 12.08
C ASP A 480 2.83 -11.83 12.85
N ASP A 481 3.24 -11.97 14.10
CA ASP A 481 3.43 -10.84 15.03
C ASP A 481 4.55 -9.88 14.57
N ASP A 482 5.55 -10.35 13.82
CA ASP A 482 6.66 -9.55 13.27
C ASP A 482 6.52 -9.21 11.77
N ALA A 483 5.38 -9.55 11.16
CA ALA A 483 5.20 -9.52 9.71
C ALA A 483 5.45 -8.14 9.10
N LEU A 484 4.84 -7.07 9.62
CA LEU A 484 4.98 -5.72 9.05
C LEU A 484 6.35 -5.11 9.33
N GLU A 485 6.94 -5.35 10.51
CA GLU A 485 8.32 -4.95 10.81
C GLU A 485 9.29 -5.59 9.81
N LEU A 486 9.14 -6.90 9.58
CA LEU A 486 9.98 -7.66 8.68
C LEU A 486 9.83 -7.19 7.23
N LEU A 487 8.60 -6.98 6.75
CA LEU A 487 8.35 -6.55 5.37
C LEU A 487 8.82 -5.11 5.12
N VAL A 488 8.53 -4.17 6.02
CA VAL A 488 8.98 -2.76 5.92
C VAL A 488 10.50 -2.69 5.99
N GLY A 489 11.13 -3.37 6.94
CA GLY A 489 12.58 -3.38 7.09
C GLY A 489 13.32 -3.89 5.85
N HIS A 490 12.77 -4.90 5.15
CA HIS A 490 13.33 -5.38 3.89
C HIS A 490 13.00 -4.46 2.71
N ALA A 491 11.83 -3.83 2.71
CA ALA A 491 11.48 -2.86 1.69
C ALA A 491 12.45 -1.67 1.70
N ASP A 492 12.79 -1.17 2.89
CA ASP A 492 13.77 -0.10 3.07
C ASP A 492 15.20 -0.59 2.80
N GLY A 493 15.64 -1.65 3.47
CA GLY A 493 17.02 -2.15 3.38
C GLY A 493 17.41 -2.66 1.98
N TRP A 494 16.43 -3.11 1.20
CA TRP A 494 16.65 -3.51 -0.20
C TRP A 494 16.08 -2.53 -1.20
N GLU A 495 15.53 -1.37 -0.81
CA GLU A 495 14.89 -0.41 -1.72
C GLU A 495 13.88 -1.10 -2.66
N SER A 496 13.04 -1.98 -2.10
CA SER A 496 12.05 -2.72 -2.88
C SER A 496 10.79 -1.87 -3.07
N ASP A 497 10.15 -2.00 -4.24
CA ASP A 497 8.84 -1.37 -4.46
C ASP A 497 7.69 -2.35 -4.14
N VAL A 498 7.95 -3.66 -4.24
CA VAL A 498 7.01 -4.73 -3.87
C VAL A 498 7.75 -5.76 -3.03
N VAL A 499 7.23 -6.06 -1.84
CA VAL A 499 7.76 -7.10 -0.94
C VAL A 499 6.63 -8.04 -0.56
N PHE A 500 6.88 -9.34 -0.54
CA PHE A 500 5.92 -10.30 -0.03
C PHE A 500 6.61 -11.39 0.79
N GLY A 501 5.93 -11.83 1.84
CA GLY A 501 6.43 -12.88 2.70
C GLY A 501 5.72 -14.21 2.45
N ARG A 502 6.18 -15.24 3.16
CA ARG A 502 5.61 -16.58 3.06
C ARG A 502 4.21 -16.61 3.66
N MET A 503 3.32 -17.20 2.88
CA MET A 503 1.94 -17.47 3.28
C MET A 503 1.81 -18.89 3.81
N GLU A 504 1.08 -19.04 4.92
CA GLU A 504 0.70 -20.33 5.48
C GLU A 504 -0.83 -20.49 5.52
N PRO A 505 -1.35 -21.71 5.33
CA PRO A 505 -2.79 -21.94 5.35
C PRO A 505 -3.32 -22.15 6.77
N ILE A 506 -4.51 -21.62 7.05
CA ILE A 506 -5.38 -22.01 8.16
C ILE A 506 -6.53 -22.84 7.58
N GLY A 507 -6.70 -24.08 8.05
CA GLY A 507 -7.64 -25.05 7.49
C GLY A 507 -7.10 -25.71 6.21
N GLU A 508 -7.97 -26.00 5.23
CA GLU A 508 -7.58 -26.63 3.96
C GLU A 508 -7.32 -25.59 2.84
N ARG A 509 -7.10 -24.32 3.21
CA ARG A 509 -6.83 -23.23 2.27
C ARG A 509 -5.62 -23.55 1.39
N ALA A 510 -5.78 -23.42 0.08
CA ALA A 510 -4.67 -23.59 -0.86
C ALA A 510 -3.83 -22.31 -0.95
N VAL A 511 -2.51 -22.42 -0.73
CA VAL A 511 -1.56 -21.29 -0.81
C VAL A 511 -0.32 -21.66 -1.66
N PRO A 512 0.36 -20.71 -2.32
CA PRO A 512 1.43 -21.00 -3.27
C PRO A 512 2.79 -21.32 -2.59
N ILE A 513 2.89 -22.45 -1.89
CA ILE A 513 4.06 -22.80 -1.04
C ILE A 513 5.38 -22.93 -1.82
N LEU A 514 5.33 -23.37 -3.08
CA LEU A 514 6.54 -23.71 -3.86
C LEU A 514 7.47 -22.52 -4.13
N ILE A 515 6.93 -21.30 -4.19
CA ILE A 515 7.75 -20.10 -4.45
C ILE A 515 8.70 -19.80 -3.29
N TYR A 516 8.26 -20.06 -2.04
CA TYR A 516 8.99 -19.74 -0.82
C TYR A 516 10.19 -20.66 -0.55
N ARG A 517 10.35 -21.76 -1.29
CA ARG A 517 11.51 -22.66 -1.18
C ARG A 517 12.85 -21.99 -1.51
N ALA A 518 12.81 -20.86 -2.21
CA ALA A 518 14.01 -20.06 -2.50
C ALA A 518 14.51 -19.24 -1.29
N GLY A 519 13.81 -19.26 -0.15
CA GLY A 519 14.20 -18.49 1.04
C GLY A 519 14.05 -16.99 0.81
N ARG A 520 15.02 -16.20 1.26
CA ARG A 520 15.06 -14.74 1.01
C ARG A 520 15.62 -14.44 -0.37
N VAL A 521 14.90 -13.67 -1.18
CA VAL A 521 15.32 -13.27 -2.53
C VAL A 521 15.14 -11.77 -2.67
N ARG A 522 16.25 -11.06 -2.86
CA ARG A 522 16.26 -9.59 -3.03
C ARG A 522 15.69 -9.16 -4.38
N ASP A 523 16.12 -9.80 -5.46
CA ASP A 523 15.78 -9.42 -6.83
C ASP A 523 15.02 -10.57 -7.51
N MET A 524 13.71 -10.61 -7.29
CA MET A 524 12.83 -11.62 -7.88
C MET A 524 12.48 -11.25 -9.32
N ASP A 525 12.82 -12.13 -10.26
CA ASP A 525 12.49 -11.94 -11.69
C ASP A 525 11.08 -12.49 -12.00
N LEU A 526 10.15 -11.62 -12.36
CA LEU A 526 8.78 -11.98 -12.78
C LEU A 526 8.77 -12.96 -13.98
N TYR A 527 9.76 -12.86 -14.87
CA TYR A 527 9.83 -13.57 -16.14
C TYR A 527 10.66 -14.86 -16.10
N ALA A 528 11.42 -15.08 -15.02
CA ALA A 528 12.23 -16.29 -14.83
C ALA A 528 11.83 -17.11 -13.59
N SER A 529 10.98 -16.58 -12.72
CA SER A 529 10.55 -17.25 -11.48
C SER A 529 9.12 -17.80 -11.55
N ARG A 530 8.64 -18.33 -10.42
CA ARG A 530 7.24 -18.76 -10.24
C ARG A 530 6.31 -17.62 -9.82
N LEU A 531 6.80 -16.38 -9.78
CA LEU A 531 6.04 -15.21 -9.32
C LEU A 531 4.68 -15.00 -10.01
N PRO A 532 4.49 -15.30 -11.32
CA PRO A 532 3.17 -15.22 -11.94
C PRO A 532 2.10 -16.06 -11.24
N TYR A 533 2.48 -17.12 -10.50
CA TYR A 533 1.57 -17.97 -9.71
C TYR A 533 1.25 -17.39 -8.32
N ASN A 534 1.72 -16.20 -7.98
CA ASN A 534 1.48 -15.50 -6.71
C ASN A 534 1.10 -14.03 -6.93
N LEU A 535 -0.02 -13.79 -7.62
CA LEU A 535 -0.53 -12.45 -7.96
C LEU A 535 -1.59 -11.91 -6.98
N SER A 536 -1.70 -12.46 -5.77
CA SER A 536 -2.56 -11.87 -4.75
C SER A 536 -2.05 -10.49 -4.32
N ASN A 537 -2.93 -9.64 -3.79
CA ASN A 537 -2.56 -8.36 -3.20
C ASN A 537 -1.99 -8.44 -1.77
N THR A 538 -1.84 -9.62 -1.19
CA THR A 538 -1.29 -9.86 0.16
C THR A 538 0.22 -9.62 0.19
N LYS A 539 0.62 -8.38 -0.07
CA LYS A 539 1.99 -7.90 -0.30
C LYS A 539 2.10 -6.46 0.18
N LEU A 540 3.32 -6.05 0.50
CA LEU A 540 3.66 -4.66 0.78
C LEU A 540 4.02 -3.96 -0.54
N PHE A 541 3.37 -2.84 -0.82
CA PHE A 541 3.60 -2.00 -1.99
C PHE A 541 4.10 -0.62 -1.55
N ARG A 542 5.12 -0.08 -2.21
CA ARG A 542 5.53 1.33 -2.01
C ARG A 542 4.39 2.25 -2.46
N ARG A 543 3.89 3.13 -1.58
CA ARG A 543 2.76 4.02 -1.89
C ARG A 543 3.06 4.90 -3.11
N GLU A 544 4.28 5.43 -3.20
CA GLU A 544 4.72 6.23 -4.36
C GLU A 544 4.60 5.47 -5.70
N LEU A 545 4.85 4.15 -5.73
CA LEU A 545 4.63 3.33 -6.94
C LEU A 545 3.14 3.29 -7.30
N VAL A 546 2.28 3.09 -6.30
CA VAL A 546 0.82 3.02 -6.47
C VAL A 546 0.28 4.36 -7.00
N GLU A 547 0.74 5.48 -6.44
CA GLU A 547 0.34 6.84 -6.83
C GLU A 547 0.86 7.22 -8.21
N ARG A 548 2.15 7.00 -8.48
CA ARG A 548 2.78 7.31 -9.77
C ARG A 548 2.10 6.62 -10.95
N LEU A 549 1.61 5.41 -10.73
CA LEU A 549 0.92 4.62 -11.76
C LEU A 549 -0.60 4.80 -11.74
N GLY A 550 -1.15 5.55 -10.77
CA GLY A 550 -2.59 5.68 -10.59
C GLY A 550 -3.30 4.33 -10.36
N LEU A 551 -2.65 3.37 -9.70
CA LEU A 551 -3.17 2.01 -9.58
C LEU A 551 -4.46 1.98 -8.76
N ARG A 552 -5.49 1.34 -9.32
CA ARG A 552 -6.77 1.06 -8.66
C ARG A 552 -7.22 -0.37 -8.98
N TYR A 553 -8.02 -0.94 -8.10
CA TYR A 553 -8.70 -2.20 -8.33
C TYR A 553 -9.83 -2.00 -9.34
N ARG A 554 -10.04 -3.02 -10.18
CA ARG A 554 -11.14 -3.05 -11.17
C ARG A 554 -12.45 -3.37 -10.47
N GLU A 555 -13.29 -2.35 -10.30
CA GLU A 555 -14.58 -2.48 -9.60
C GLU A 555 -15.63 -3.26 -10.39
N ASP A 556 -15.45 -3.37 -11.71
CA ASP A 556 -16.25 -4.22 -12.59
C ASP A 556 -15.90 -5.73 -12.48
N MET A 557 -14.91 -6.08 -11.66
CA MET A 557 -14.53 -7.46 -11.39
C MET A 557 -14.99 -7.89 -10.00
N ARG A 558 -15.88 -8.88 -9.95
CA ARG A 558 -16.33 -9.48 -8.69
C ARG A 558 -15.23 -10.31 -8.01
N GLN A 559 -14.37 -10.96 -8.78
CA GLN A 559 -13.24 -11.72 -8.29
C GLN A 559 -11.99 -11.50 -9.14
N ARG A 560 -10.81 -11.84 -8.60
CA ARG A 560 -9.51 -11.64 -9.27
C ARG A 560 -9.20 -10.17 -9.57
N CYS A 561 -9.95 -9.22 -8.99
CA CYS A 561 -9.78 -7.79 -9.15
C CYS A 561 -8.40 -7.29 -8.66
N ASP A 562 -7.74 -8.09 -7.82
CA ASP A 562 -6.39 -7.90 -7.29
C ASP A 562 -5.28 -8.23 -8.28
N GLN A 563 -5.52 -9.13 -9.24
CA GLN A 563 -4.50 -9.58 -10.17
C GLN A 563 -4.05 -8.50 -11.15
N PRO A 564 -4.95 -7.69 -11.77
CA PRO A 564 -4.52 -6.56 -12.60
C PRO A 564 -3.67 -5.56 -11.82
N PHE A 565 -4.11 -5.16 -10.61
CA PHE A 565 -3.38 -4.26 -9.73
C PHE A 565 -1.97 -4.77 -9.44
N THR A 566 -1.88 -6.01 -8.94
CA THR A 566 -0.62 -6.62 -8.50
C THR A 566 0.34 -6.84 -9.67
N LEU A 567 -0.18 -7.28 -10.82
CA LEU A 567 0.63 -7.48 -12.01
C LEU A 567 1.21 -6.17 -12.53
N THR A 568 0.39 -5.12 -12.67
CA THR A 568 0.86 -3.81 -13.15
C THR A 568 1.91 -3.24 -12.20
N ALA A 569 1.71 -3.37 -10.89
CA ALA A 569 2.70 -2.98 -9.90
C ALA A 569 4.02 -3.74 -10.08
N MET A 570 3.98 -5.07 -10.23
CA MET A 570 5.18 -5.90 -10.39
C MET A 570 5.93 -5.62 -11.70
N VAL A 571 5.22 -5.44 -12.83
CA VAL A 571 5.86 -5.14 -14.12
C VAL A 571 6.61 -3.80 -14.09
N ASN A 572 6.10 -2.83 -13.33
CA ASN A 572 6.65 -1.48 -13.23
C ASN A 572 7.50 -1.23 -11.97
N ALA A 573 7.66 -2.24 -11.11
CA ALA A 573 8.50 -2.16 -9.92
C ALA A 573 9.97 -2.12 -10.32
N ARG A 574 10.75 -1.25 -9.68
CA ARG A 574 12.22 -1.26 -9.82
C ARG A 574 12.81 -2.53 -9.21
N ARG A 575 12.20 -3.02 -8.14
CA ARG A 575 12.61 -4.24 -7.44
C ARG A 575 11.41 -4.91 -6.76
N ILE A 576 11.32 -6.22 -6.98
CA ILE A 576 10.41 -7.13 -6.28
C ILE A 576 11.25 -8.04 -5.41
N SER A 577 10.93 -8.15 -4.14
CA SER A 577 11.63 -9.02 -3.20
C SER A 577 10.69 -9.95 -2.45
N MET A 578 11.26 -11.03 -1.90
CA MET A 578 10.52 -12.08 -1.21
C MET A 578 11.23 -12.49 0.07
N ILE A 579 10.45 -12.70 1.13
CA ILE A 579 10.87 -13.29 2.40
C ILE A 579 10.24 -14.69 2.53
N GLY A 580 11.02 -15.74 2.32
CA GLY A 580 10.54 -17.13 2.29
C GLY A 580 10.71 -17.91 3.60
N ASP A 581 11.44 -17.35 4.57
CA ASP A 581 11.72 -17.91 5.90
C ASP A 581 10.84 -17.25 6.96
N GLY A 582 10.15 -18.06 7.77
CA GLY A 582 9.09 -17.58 8.67
C GLY A 582 7.79 -17.31 7.91
N ALA A 583 6.64 -17.43 8.59
CA ALA A 583 5.37 -16.99 8.02
C ALA A 583 5.23 -15.48 8.18
N THR A 584 4.56 -14.80 7.26
CA THR A 584 4.15 -13.40 7.44
C THR A 584 2.65 -13.21 7.30
N TYR A 585 1.96 -14.19 6.70
CA TYR A 585 0.55 -14.11 6.39
C TYR A 585 -0.09 -15.49 6.53
N HIS A 586 -1.20 -15.56 7.25
CA HIS A 586 -1.98 -16.77 7.44
C HIS A 586 -3.33 -16.63 6.75
N ALA A 587 -3.51 -17.38 5.65
CA ALA A 587 -4.71 -17.32 4.83
C ALA A 587 -5.73 -18.38 5.29
N ARG A 588 -6.96 -17.97 5.56
CA ARG A 588 -8.02 -18.81 6.13
C ARG A 588 -8.99 -19.34 5.07
N GLU A 589 -9.46 -20.55 5.29
CA GLU A 589 -10.69 -21.05 4.66
C GLU A 589 -11.87 -20.85 5.62
N ARG A 590 -12.89 -20.10 5.20
CA ARG A 590 -14.11 -19.90 6.00
C ARG A 590 -14.95 -21.18 6.05
N HIS A 591 -15.56 -21.46 7.19
CA HIS A 591 -16.38 -22.67 7.38
C HIS A 591 -17.62 -22.72 6.47
N ASP A 592 -18.16 -21.56 6.10
CA ASP A 592 -19.35 -21.41 5.24
C ASP A 592 -19.02 -21.31 3.75
N ARG A 593 -17.73 -21.26 3.38
CA ARG A 593 -17.22 -21.05 2.01
C ARG A 593 -17.84 -19.82 1.32
N SER A 594 -18.25 -18.81 2.07
CA SER A 594 -18.87 -17.59 1.52
C SER A 594 -17.90 -16.67 0.77
N ASN A 595 -16.61 -17.01 0.70
CA ASN A 595 -15.62 -16.22 -0.02
C ASN A 595 -16.03 -16.04 -1.48
N VAL A 596 -15.92 -14.81 -1.98
CA VAL A 596 -16.31 -14.43 -3.34
C VAL A 596 -15.69 -15.32 -4.43
N THR A 597 -14.50 -15.87 -4.16
CA THR A 597 -13.81 -16.83 -5.05
C THR A 597 -14.62 -18.11 -5.32
N TYR A 598 -15.46 -18.56 -4.37
CA TYR A 598 -16.24 -19.79 -4.49
C TYR A 598 -17.65 -19.58 -5.06
N THR A 599 -18.17 -18.35 -5.04
CA THR A 599 -19.58 -18.05 -5.39
C THR A 599 -19.78 -17.49 -6.80
N ALA A 600 -18.70 -17.27 -7.57
CA ALA A 600 -18.79 -16.70 -8.91
C ALA A 600 -19.20 -17.71 -9.99
N ASP A 601 -20.06 -17.28 -10.91
CA ASP A 601 -20.53 -18.10 -12.04
C ASP A 601 -19.52 -18.17 -13.20
N ALA A 602 -19.90 -18.84 -14.29
CA ALA A 602 -19.04 -18.96 -15.49
C ALA A 602 -18.72 -17.62 -16.13
N ALA A 603 -19.74 -16.80 -16.37
CA ALA A 603 -19.61 -15.56 -17.11
C ALA A 603 -18.71 -14.61 -16.33
N GLU A 604 -18.92 -14.49 -15.02
CA GLU A 604 -18.07 -13.71 -14.11
C GLU A 604 -16.62 -14.22 -14.10
N LYS A 605 -16.41 -15.56 -14.05
CA LYS A 605 -15.07 -16.19 -14.08
C LYS A 605 -14.31 -15.87 -15.37
N TYR A 606 -14.94 -16.05 -16.53
CA TYR A 606 -14.26 -15.87 -17.81
C TYR A 606 -14.11 -14.40 -18.19
N ALA A 607 -15.03 -13.51 -17.80
CA ALA A 607 -14.84 -12.06 -17.92
C ALA A 607 -13.66 -11.58 -17.07
N SER A 608 -13.56 -12.05 -15.83
CA SER A 608 -12.42 -11.71 -14.97
C SER A 608 -11.10 -12.27 -15.51
N THR A 609 -11.11 -13.48 -16.09
CA THR A 609 -9.92 -14.08 -16.74
C THR A 609 -9.46 -13.26 -17.93
N GLU A 610 -10.39 -12.84 -18.78
CA GLU A 610 -10.13 -12.00 -19.94
C GLU A 610 -9.46 -10.68 -19.53
N ILE A 611 -10.03 -9.96 -18.56
CA ILE A 611 -9.45 -8.69 -18.08
C ILE A 611 -8.02 -8.88 -17.56
N VAL A 612 -7.75 -9.98 -16.85
CA VAL A 612 -6.39 -10.31 -16.40
C VAL A 612 -5.45 -10.57 -17.58
N MET A 613 -5.90 -11.33 -18.59
CA MET A 613 -5.11 -11.62 -19.79
C MET A 613 -4.86 -10.38 -20.64
N GLU A 614 -5.84 -9.49 -20.75
CA GLU A 614 -5.71 -8.17 -21.38
C GLU A 614 -4.70 -7.31 -20.63
N THR A 615 -4.78 -7.24 -19.30
CA THR A 615 -3.80 -6.51 -18.48
C THR A 615 -2.39 -7.05 -18.69
N ILE A 616 -2.20 -8.38 -18.79
CA ILE A 616 -0.90 -8.99 -19.13
C ILE A 616 -0.42 -8.50 -20.50
N ALA A 617 -1.29 -8.47 -21.50
CA ALA A 617 -0.95 -8.06 -22.86
C ALA A 617 -0.65 -6.56 -22.98
N ASP A 618 -1.33 -5.72 -22.18
CA ASP A 618 -1.11 -4.27 -22.11
C ASP A 618 0.21 -3.94 -21.42
N CYS A 619 0.54 -4.68 -20.35
CA CYS A 619 1.76 -4.45 -19.58
C CYS A 619 3.01 -5.04 -20.25
N ILE A 620 2.87 -6.15 -21.00
CA ILE A 620 4.02 -6.93 -21.49
C ILE A 620 3.83 -7.19 -23.00
N PRO A 621 4.78 -6.73 -23.85
CA PRO A 621 4.65 -6.91 -25.30
C PRO A 621 4.75 -8.39 -25.71
N PRO A 622 4.24 -8.76 -26.90
CA PRO A 622 4.38 -10.12 -27.44
C PRO A 622 5.82 -10.63 -27.40
N GLY A 623 6.03 -11.80 -26.78
CA GLY A 623 7.33 -12.45 -26.69
C GLY A 623 7.45 -13.46 -25.54
N PRO A 624 8.65 -14.05 -25.35
CA PRO A 624 8.88 -15.11 -24.35
C PRO A 624 8.54 -14.72 -22.90
N GLN A 625 8.66 -13.44 -22.56
CA GLN A 625 8.30 -12.88 -21.26
C GLN A 625 6.79 -12.88 -21.05
N ARG A 626 6.02 -12.36 -22.02
CA ARG A 626 4.55 -12.42 -21.98
C ARG A 626 4.06 -13.86 -21.94
N ASP A 627 4.62 -14.75 -22.77
CA ASP A 627 4.27 -16.17 -22.77
C ASP A 627 4.49 -16.80 -21.39
N HIS A 628 5.56 -16.45 -20.68
CA HIS A 628 5.86 -16.96 -19.34
C HIS A 628 4.79 -16.55 -18.31
N VAL A 629 4.36 -15.29 -18.33
CA VAL A 629 3.32 -14.78 -17.41
C VAL A 629 1.94 -15.29 -17.80
N MET A 630 1.60 -15.24 -19.09
CA MET A 630 0.32 -15.66 -19.66
C MET A 630 0.05 -17.16 -19.47
N LYS A 631 1.11 -17.98 -19.48
CA LYS A 631 1.04 -19.43 -19.28
C LYS A 631 0.23 -19.83 -18.05
N ARG A 632 0.29 -19.07 -16.94
CA ARG A 632 -0.51 -19.35 -15.74
C ARG A 632 -2.01 -19.43 -16.05
N GLN A 633 -2.51 -18.56 -16.91
CA GLN A 633 -3.95 -18.46 -17.15
C GLN A 633 -4.48 -19.74 -17.80
N PHE A 634 -3.69 -20.38 -18.66
CA PHE A 634 -4.02 -21.70 -19.20
C PHE A 634 -3.72 -22.85 -18.23
N ASP A 635 -2.52 -22.86 -17.63
CA ASP A 635 -2.05 -23.98 -16.78
C ASP A 635 -2.76 -24.10 -15.43
N ASN A 636 -3.33 -23.01 -14.93
CA ASN A 636 -3.87 -22.96 -13.58
C ASN A 636 -5.30 -22.42 -13.57
N THR A 637 -5.53 -21.24 -14.13
CA THR A 637 -6.82 -20.55 -14.03
C THR A 637 -7.91 -21.28 -14.81
N ILE A 638 -7.79 -21.34 -16.14
CA ILE A 638 -8.77 -21.99 -17.03
C ILE A 638 -8.87 -23.49 -16.72
N ARG A 639 -7.73 -24.17 -16.54
CA ARG A 639 -7.70 -25.59 -16.15
C ARG A 639 -8.39 -25.84 -14.80
N GLY A 640 -8.23 -24.95 -13.82
CA GLY A 640 -8.91 -25.01 -12.54
C GLY A 640 -10.42 -24.82 -12.68
N ASP A 641 -10.85 -23.80 -13.42
CA ASP A 641 -12.27 -23.51 -13.66
C ASP A 641 -12.98 -24.67 -14.39
N LEU A 642 -12.30 -25.30 -15.35
CA LEU A 642 -12.78 -26.52 -16.01
C LEU A 642 -12.92 -27.69 -15.03
N ARG A 643 -11.89 -27.98 -14.22
CA ARG A 643 -11.93 -29.04 -13.20
C ARG A 643 -13.13 -28.86 -12.26
N ASP A 644 -13.30 -27.67 -11.73
CA ASP A 644 -14.20 -27.42 -10.61
C ASP A 644 -15.68 -27.40 -11.02
N SER A 645 -15.99 -27.18 -12.31
CA SER A 645 -17.37 -26.93 -12.74
C SER A 645 -17.82 -27.60 -14.03
N LEU A 646 -16.93 -28.08 -14.91
CA LEU A 646 -17.33 -28.57 -16.24
C LEU A 646 -18.37 -29.70 -16.17
N ALA A 647 -18.20 -30.62 -15.22
CA ALA A 647 -19.11 -31.75 -15.02
C ALA A 647 -20.51 -31.32 -14.56
N LEU A 648 -20.61 -30.20 -13.84
CA LEU A 648 -21.85 -29.68 -13.24
C LEU A 648 -22.69 -28.83 -14.21
N ARG A 649 -22.09 -28.40 -15.32
CA ARG A 649 -22.70 -27.47 -16.29
C ARG A 649 -23.64 -28.19 -17.25
N ASP A 650 -24.68 -27.48 -17.67
CA ASP A 650 -25.51 -27.87 -18.81
C ASP A 650 -24.80 -27.62 -20.15
N ASP A 651 -25.44 -28.03 -21.25
CA ASP A 651 -24.84 -27.92 -22.58
C ASP A 651 -24.69 -26.47 -23.08
N VAL A 652 -25.54 -25.55 -22.62
CA VAL A 652 -25.48 -24.13 -22.99
C VAL A 652 -24.29 -23.47 -22.29
N GLU A 653 -24.14 -23.69 -20.98
CA GLU A 653 -23.00 -23.20 -20.22
C GLU A 653 -21.68 -23.80 -20.68
N ARG A 654 -21.66 -25.09 -21.06
CA ARG A 654 -20.46 -25.73 -21.64
C ARG A 654 -20.08 -25.09 -22.96
N ALA A 655 -21.04 -24.84 -23.84
CA ALA A 655 -20.80 -24.17 -25.12
C ALA A 655 -20.21 -22.77 -24.89
N PHE A 656 -20.80 -21.98 -23.99
CA PHE A 656 -20.26 -20.67 -23.60
C PHE A 656 -18.82 -20.76 -23.11
N VAL A 657 -18.52 -21.67 -22.19
CA VAL A 657 -17.17 -21.85 -21.65
C VAL A 657 -16.17 -22.20 -22.75
N PHE A 658 -16.52 -23.11 -23.67
CA PHE A 658 -15.65 -23.46 -24.78
C PHE A 658 -15.44 -22.32 -25.78
N ASP A 659 -16.49 -21.54 -26.09
CA ASP A 659 -16.37 -20.34 -26.93
C ASP A 659 -15.40 -19.33 -26.31
N ARG A 660 -15.47 -19.13 -24.99
CA ARG A 660 -14.56 -18.23 -24.25
C ARG A 660 -13.11 -18.75 -24.25
N ILE A 661 -12.90 -20.05 -24.07
CA ILE A 661 -11.56 -20.64 -24.12
C ILE A 661 -10.98 -20.52 -25.53
N GLU A 662 -11.79 -20.76 -26.57
CA GLU A 662 -11.41 -20.62 -27.97
C GLU A 662 -10.96 -19.20 -28.30
N ASP A 663 -11.75 -18.19 -27.93
CA ASP A 663 -11.41 -16.78 -28.12
C ASP A 663 -10.09 -16.40 -27.41
N LEU A 664 -9.94 -16.76 -26.12
CA LEU A 664 -8.72 -16.47 -25.36
C LEU A 664 -7.50 -17.20 -25.93
N ALA A 665 -7.67 -18.44 -26.41
CA ALA A 665 -6.60 -19.19 -27.04
C ALA A 665 -6.19 -18.56 -28.37
N GLN A 666 -7.14 -18.15 -29.22
CA GLN A 666 -6.85 -17.47 -30.49
C GLN A 666 -6.05 -16.18 -30.27
N ARG A 667 -6.34 -15.42 -29.21
CA ARG A 667 -5.62 -14.19 -28.89
C ARG A 667 -4.24 -14.41 -28.27
N TYR A 668 -4.10 -15.40 -27.39
CA TYR A 668 -2.95 -15.46 -26.46
C TYR A 668 -2.19 -16.78 -26.39
N LEU A 669 -2.74 -17.89 -26.90
CA LEU A 669 -2.09 -19.20 -26.84
C LEU A 669 -1.12 -19.38 -28.02
N THR A 670 0.11 -18.87 -27.85
CA THR A 670 1.17 -19.04 -28.85
C THR A 670 1.74 -20.46 -28.85
N ASP A 671 2.33 -20.91 -29.96
CA ASP A 671 3.03 -22.20 -30.04
C ASP A 671 4.14 -22.37 -29.00
N ASN A 672 4.80 -21.26 -28.63
CA ASN A 672 5.85 -21.26 -27.63
C ASN A 672 5.28 -21.41 -26.22
N LEU A 673 4.22 -20.67 -25.88
CA LEU A 673 3.49 -20.82 -24.62
C LEU A 673 2.96 -22.25 -24.50
N PHE A 674 2.26 -22.72 -25.54
CA PHE A 674 1.72 -24.07 -25.61
C PHE A 674 2.82 -25.10 -25.35
N ARG A 675 3.93 -25.10 -26.08
CA ARG A 675 5.03 -26.06 -25.85
C ARG A 675 5.70 -25.99 -24.48
N ARG A 676 5.54 -24.90 -23.72
CA ARG A 676 6.10 -24.74 -22.35
C ARG A 676 5.15 -25.19 -21.24
N MET A 677 3.88 -25.41 -21.53
CA MET A 677 2.90 -25.95 -20.58
C MET A 677 3.17 -27.40 -20.22
N HIS A 678 2.66 -27.82 -19.05
CA HIS A 678 2.66 -29.23 -18.67
C HIS A 678 1.83 -30.06 -19.67
N VAL A 679 2.32 -31.24 -20.04
CA VAL A 679 1.72 -32.08 -21.09
C VAL A 679 0.24 -32.33 -20.84
N ILE A 680 -0.14 -32.70 -19.61
CA ILE A 680 -1.54 -32.97 -19.27
C ILE A 680 -2.42 -31.70 -19.36
N HIS A 681 -1.92 -30.54 -18.95
CA HIS A 681 -2.68 -29.29 -19.06
C HIS A 681 -2.91 -28.89 -20.51
N ARG A 682 -1.92 -29.10 -21.39
CA ARG A 682 -2.09 -28.88 -22.83
C ARG A 682 -3.11 -29.82 -23.44
N ALA A 683 -3.07 -31.10 -23.05
CA ALA A 683 -4.05 -32.07 -23.50
C ALA A 683 -5.47 -31.62 -23.08
N ILE A 684 -5.65 -31.13 -21.85
CA ILE A 684 -6.92 -30.58 -21.36
C ILE A 684 -7.37 -29.41 -22.23
N ILE A 685 -6.52 -28.41 -22.43
CA ILE A 685 -6.86 -27.22 -23.25
C ILE A 685 -7.14 -27.63 -24.71
N ALA A 686 -6.34 -28.53 -25.29
CA ALA A 686 -6.55 -29.01 -26.66
C ALA A 686 -7.84 -29.85 -26.81
N ALA A 687 -8.26 -30.58 -25.78
CA ALA A 687 -9.55 -31.27 -25.77
C ALA A 687 -10.71 -30.29 -25.64
N ALA A 688 -10.58 -29.27 -24.79
CA ALA A 688 -11.58 -28.21 -24.64
C ALA A 688 -11.76 -27.40 -25.94
N LEU A 689 -10.68 -27.06 -26.65
CA LEU A 689 -10.74 -26.38 -27.96
C LEU A 689 -11.41 -27.24 -29.05
N ARG A 690 -11.32 -28.58 -28.93
CA ARG A 690 -12.06 -29.51 -29.79
C ARG A 690 -13.50 -29.75 -29.32
N ARG A 691 -13.92 -29.12 -28.22
CA ARG A 691 -15.22 -29.31 -27.55
C ARG A 691 -15.48 -30.78 -27.17
N ASP A 692 -14.41 -31.52 -26.89
CA ASP A 692 -14.41 -32.94 -26.58
C ASP A 692 -14.60 -33.13 -25.06
N VAL A 693 -15.86 -33.06 -24.62
CA VAL A 693 -16.23 -33.05 -23.19
C VAL A 693 -15.74 -34.31 -22.48
N GLU A 694 -15.94 -35.47 -23.08
CA GLU A 694 -15.57 -36.77 -22.50
C GLU A 694 -14.06 -36.86 -22.26
N THR A 695 -13.26 -36.54 -23.28
CA THR A 695 -11.79 -36.53 -23.15
C THR A 695 -11.33 -35.47 -22.16
N THR A 696 -11.96 -34.28 -22.16
CA THR A 696 -11.62 -33.20 -21.22
C THR A 696 -11.83 -33.66 -19.77
N LEU A 697 -12.97 -34.29 -19.45
CA LEU A 697 -13.26 -34.82 -18.11
C LEU A 697 -12.31 -35.95 -17.72
N ALA A 698 -12.01 -36.89 -18.64
CA ALA A 698 -11.07 -37.97 -18.37
C ALA A 698 -9.65 -37.45 -18.10
N LEU A 699 -9.21 -36.41 -18.82
CA LEU A 699 -7.93 -35.75 -18.59
C LEU A 699 -7.88 -35.00 -17.26
N LEU A 700 -8.96 -34.32 -16.88
CA LEU A 700 -9.07 -33.64 -15.58
C LEU A 700 -8.97 -34.64 -14.43
N GLN A 701 -9.64 -35.79 -14.54
CA GLN A 701 -9.53 -36.89 -13.57
C GLN A 701 -8.11 -37.45 -13.51
N ALA A 702 -7.48 -37.69 -14.67
CA ALA A 702 -6.10 -38.16 -14.72
C ALA A 702 -5.13 -37.16 -14.06
N ASP A 703 -5.42 -35.87 -14.10
CA ASP A 703 -4.61 -34.83 -13.44
C ASP A 703 -4.78 -34.85 -11.92
N GLU A 704 -6.00 -35.03 -11.42
CA GLU A 704 -6.27 -35.25 -9.99
C GLU A 704 -5.56 -36.50 -9.45
N ASP A 705 -5.54 -37.58 -10.24
CA ASP A 705 -4.81 -38.80 -9.94
C ASP A 705 -3.30 -38.66 -10.04
N LYS A 706 -2.81 -37.45 -10.39
CA LYS A 706 -1.42 -37.11 -10.65
C LYS A 706 -0.86 -38.07 -11.68
N GLY A 707 -1.55 -38.30 -12.80
CA GLY A 707 -1.12 -39.12 -13.94
C GLY A 707 -0.63 -40.53 -13.59
N ARG A 708 -1.11 -41.12 -12.50
CA ARG A 708 -0.73 -42.48 -12.11
C ARG A 708 -1.22 -43.47 -13.16
N GLY A 709 -0.43 -44.50 -13.45
CA GLY A 709 -0.79 -45.51 -14.46
C GLY A 709 -0.42 -45.15 -15.90
N VAL A 710 -0.16 -43.88 -16.22
CA VAL A 710 0.15 -43.43 -17.60
C VAL A 710 1.46 -43.99 -18.14
N ASP A 711 1.42 -44.51 -19.37
CA ASP A 711 2.54 -45.05 -20.13
C ASP A 711 3.28 -43.93 -20.90
N LEU A 712 4.57 -44.16 -21.18
CA LEU A 712 5.39 -43.34 -22.06
C LEU A 712 5.53 -44.03 -23.42
N HIS A 713 5.07 -43.40 -24.49
CA HIS A 713 5.22 -43.90 -25.86
C HIS A 713 6.31 -43.12 -26.60
N VAL A 714 7.29 -43.83 -27.16
CA VAL A 714 8.28 -43.24 -28.06
C VAL A 714 7.98 -43.65 -29.50
N VAL A 715 7.58 -42.69 -30.31
CA VAL A 715 7.21 -42.85 -31.73
C VAL A 715 8.10 -41.90 -32.53
N ASP A 716 8.88 -42.44 -33.47
CA ASP A 716 9.81 -41.68 -34.33
C ASP A 716 10.74 -40.72 -33.55
N GLY A 717 11.24 -41.18 -32.40
CA GLY A 717 12.14 -40.42 -31.54
C GLY A 717 11.45 -39.35 -30.67
N ARG A 718 10.14 -39.15 -30.82
CA ARG A 718 9.33 -38.24 -29.98
C ARG A 718 8.64 -39.00 -28.87
N ALA A 719 8.68 -38.43 -27.67
CA ALA A 719 8.15 -39.07 -26.47
C ALA A 719 6.81 -38.45 -26.07
N HIS A 720 5.79 -39.28 -25.83
CA HIS A 720 4.43 -38.85 -25.51
C HIS A 720 3.93 -39.55 -24.26
N PHE A 721 3.19 -38.84 -23.42
CA PHE A 721 2.45 -39.49 -22.34
C PHE A 721 1.09 -39.93 -22.85
N ALA A 722 0.78 -41.22 -22.69
CA ALA A 722 -0.49 -41.82 -23.08
C ALA A 722 -1.62 -41.48 -22.09
N TYR A 723 -1.91 -40.19 -21.97
CA TYR A 723 -3.08 -39.70 -21.26
C TYR A 723 -4.38 -40.02 -22.03
N PRO A 724 -5.55 -39.98 -21.39
CA PRO A 724 -6.83 -40.20 -22.07
C PRO A 724 -6.95 -39.39 -23.37
N GLY A 725 -7.37 -40.04 -24.46
CA GLY A 725 -7.49 -39.42 -25.79
C GLY A 725 -6.22 -39.43 -26.65
N PHE A 726 -5.12 -40.04 -26.18
CA PHE A 726 -3.93 -40.30 -26.98
C PHE A 726 -4.04 -41.63 -27.76
N ASP A 727 -3.74 -41.60 -29.05
CA ASP A 727 -3.56 -42.78 -29.88
C ASP A 727 -2.10 -42.82 -30.42
N PRO A 728 -1.32 -43.87 -30.16
CA PRO A 728 0.02 -43.98 -30.73
C PRO A 728 0.07 -43.92 -32.25
N ALA A 729 -1.02 -44.32 -32.95
CA ALA A 729 -1.10 -44.30 -34.40
C ALA A 729 -1.21 -42.89 -34.98
N ASP A 730 -1.65 -41.90 -34.20
CA ASP A 730 -1.84 -40.51 -34.64
C ASP A 730 -0.87 -39.52 -33.95
N ALA A 731 0.19 -40.04 -33.30
CA ALA A 731 1.10 -39.29 -32.44
C ALA A 731 1.65 -38.00 -33.08
N GLU A 732 2.05 -38.02 -34.36
CA GLU A 732 2.55 -36.83 -35.06
C GLU A 732 1.50 -35.70 -35.17
N SER A 733 0.21 -36.04 -35.20
CA SER A 733 -0.90 -35.09 -35.28
C SER A 733 -1.41 -34.65 -33.90
N ARG A 734 -0.79 -35.12 -32.80
CA ARG A 734 -1.20 -34.89 -31.41
C ARG A 734 -0.12 -34.18 -30.57
N PRO A 735 0.33 -32.96 -30.95
CA PRO A 735 1.43 -32.26 -30.27
C PRO A 735 1.13 -31.91 -28.79
N ALA A 736 -0.14 -31.95 -28.37
CA ALA A 736 -0.54 -31.74 -26.99
C ALA A 736 0.09 -32.76 -26.02
N TYR A 737 0.26 -34.01 -26.47
CA TYR A 737 0.74 -35.13 -25.64
C TYR A 737 2.27 -35.32 -25.67
N GLU A 738 2.98 -34.60 -26.54
CA GLU A 738 4.44 -34.72 -26.75
C GLU A 738 5.25 -34.05 -25.63
N ILE A 739 6.21 -34.71 -25.02
CA ILE A 739 7.10 -34.11 -24.02
C ILE A 739 8.10 -33.18 -24.73
N THR A 740 7.85 -31.86 -24.66
CA THR A 740 8.66 -30.83 -25.33
C THR A 740 9.60 -30.12 -24.34
N TYR A 741 9.09 -29.15 -23.55
CA TYR A 741 9.88 -28.38 -22.58
C TYR A 741 9.66 -28.83 -21.13
N GLU A 742 8.58 -29.57 -20.86
CA GLU A 742 8.31 -30.09 -19.52
C GLU A 742 9.48 -30.95 -19.03
N LYS A 743 9.81 -30.86 -17.74
CA LYS A 743 10.83 -31.69 -17.09
C LYS A 743 10.20 -32.67 -16.11
N PRO A 744 9.53 -33.74 -16.58
CA PRO A 744 8.69 -34.59 -15.75
C PRO A 744 9.51 -35.67 -15.01
N VAL A 745 10.56 -35.27 -14.29
CA VAL A 745 11.55 -36.16 -13.63
C VAL A 745 10.86 -37.24 -12.78
N LYS A 746 9.92 -36.85 -11.91
CA LYS A 746 9.19 -37.79 -11.04
C LYS A 746 8.30 -38.75 -11.83
N ARG A 747 7.72 -38.30 -12.95
CA ARG A 747 6.89 -39.15 -13.82
C ARG A 747 7.75 -40.19 -14.51
N ILE A 748 8.87 -39.79 -15.08
CA ILE A 748 9.81 -40.68 -15.77
C ILE A 748 10.36 -41.72 -14.81
N ALA A 749 10.73 -41.32 -13.59
CA ALA A 749 11.16 -42.25 -12.55
C ALA A 749 10.07 -43.30 -12.21
N SER A 750 8.79 -42.89 -12.21
CA SER A 750 7.67 -43.79 -11.91
C SER A 750 7.39 -44.83 -13.00
N LEU A 751 7.96 -44.67 -14.20
CA LEU A 751 7.75 -45.62 -15.31
C LEU A 751 8.39 -46.98 -15.02
N PHE A 752 9.41 -47.00 -14.15
CA PHE A 752 10.14 -48.20 -13.77
C PHE A 752 9.64 -48.69 -12.40
N GLY A 753 9.07 -49.90 -12.40
CA GLY A 753 8.64 -50.57 -11.19
C GLY A 753 9.81 -51.07 -10.34
N ARG A 754 9.48 -51.58 -9.14
CA ARG A 754 10.46 -52.18 -8.23
C ARG A 754 11.24 -53.30 -8.92
N ALA A 755 12.55 -53.26 -8.74
CA ALA A 755 13.48 -54.23 -9.23
C ALA A 755 13.52 -55.48 -8.36
N LYS A 756 13.93 -56.60 -8.96
CA LYS A 756 14.38 -57.82 -8.29
C LYS A 756 15.80 -58.07 -8.75
N ALA A 757 16.68 -58.49 -7.83
CA ALA A 757 18.07 -58.79 -8.13
C ALA A 757 18.39 -60.22 -7.70
N GLN A 758 19.06 -60.97 -8.57
CA GLN A 758 19.51 -62.33 -8.29
C GLN A 758 20.82 -62.61 -9.01
N LEU A 759 21.57 -63.59 -8.50
CA LEU A 759 22.75 -64.10 -9.19
C LEU A 759 22.33 -65.25 -10.12
N ASP A 760 22.65 -65.14 -11.40
CA ASP A 760 22.43 -66.16 -12.42
C ASP A 760 23.78 -66.50 -13.08
N GLY A 761 24.31 -67.68 -12.78
CA GLY A 761 25.67 -68.07 -13.17
C GLY A 761 26.73 -67.11 -12.61
N THR A 762 27.42 -66.39 -13.49
CA THR A 762 28.44 -65.38 -13.16
C THR A 762 27.91 -63.95 -13.26
N SER A 763 26.61 -63.74 -13.43
CA SER A 763 26.02 -62.43 -13.66
C SER A 763 24.98 -62.08 -12.62
N VAL A 764 25.03 -60.86 -12.08
CA VAL A 764 23.92 -60.27 -11.32
C VAL A 764 22.87 -59.80 -12.33
N VAL A 765 21.69 -60.40 -12.28
CA VAL A 765 20.55 -60.08 -13.14
C VAL A 765 19.53 -59.29 -12.35
N ILE A 766 19.21 -58.09 -12.84
CA ILE A 766 18.21 -57.19 -12.26
C ILE A 766 17.02 -57.14 -13.21
N THR A 767 15.80 -57.36 -12.71
CA THR A 767 14.59 -57.32 -13.53
C THR A 767 13.49 -56.49 -12.88
N GLY A 768 12.60 -55.89 -13.67
CA GLY A 768 11.43 -55.19 -13.17
C GLY A 768 10.42 -54.88 -14.28
N ARG A 769 9.33 -54.20 -13.91
CA ARG A 769 8.30 -53.76 -14.86
C ARG A 769 8.62 -52.37 -15.41
N SER A 770 8.24 -52.13 -16.66
CA SER A 770 8.37 -50.85 -17.36
C SER A 770 7.06 -50.45 -18.02
N ARG A 771 6.76 -49.15 -17.96
CA ARG A 771 5.65 -48.49 -18.66
C ARG A 771 6.13 -47.66 -19.86
N VAL A 772 7.28 -48.02 -20.41
CA VAL A 772 7.81 -47.45 -21.66
C VAL A 772 7.40 -48.34 -22.84
N ARG A 773 6.92 -47.72 -23.91
CA ARG A 773 6.41 -48.35 -25.14
C ARG A 773 7.12 -47.78 -26.38
N GLY A 774 7.09 -48.51 -27.48
CA GLY A 774 7.67 -48.09 -28.76
C GLY A 774 9.18 -48.32 -28.83
N ALA A 775 9.89 -47.39 -29.46
CA ALA A 775 11.33 -47.50 -29.75
C ALA A 775 12.16 -46.43 -28.98
N PRO A 776 12.29 -46.54 -27.64
CA PRO A 776 13.08 -45.61 -26.85
C PRO A 776 14.59 -45.80 -27.07
N THR A 777 15.35 -44.72 -26.93
CA THR A 777 16.80 -44.79 -26.76
C THR A 777 17.12 -44.83 -25.27
N TYR A 778 17.89 -45.83 -24.82
CA TYR A 778 18.23 -46.03 -23.41
C TYR A 778 19.62 -46.68 -23.24
N ALA A 779 20.17 -46.60 -22.03
CA ALA A 779 21.41 -47.26 -21.65
C ALA A 779 21.37 -47.70 -20.17
N GLY A 780 21.99 -48.85 -19.86
CA GLY A 780 22.21 -49.30 -18.49
C GLY A 780 23.42 -48.61 -17.89
N ARG A 781 23.31 -48.15 -16.64
CA ARG A 781 24.41 -47.50 -15.91
C ARG A 781 24.67 -48.19 -14.59
N LEU A 782 25.94 -48.30 -14.23
CA LEU A 782 26.39 -48.75 -12.92
C LEU A 782 27.39 -47.78 -12.34
N VAL A 783 27.01 -47.10 -11.26
CA VAL A 783 27.84 -46.09 -10.60
C VAL A 783 28.44 -46.66 -9.31
N ARG A 784 29.68 -46.28 -9.03
CA ARG A 784 30.46 -46.64 -7.83
C ARG A 784 30.28 -45.55 -6.75
N ASP A 785 29.82 -45.97 -5.56
CA ASP A 785 29.71 -45.20 -4.30
C ASP A 785 29.06 -43.78 -4.34
N SER A 786 28.82 -43.18 -3.16
CA SER A 786 28.07 -41.98 -2.67
C SER A 786 27.81 -40.74 -3.56
N SER A 787 28.29 -40.69 -4.80
CA SER A 787 28.12 -39.58 -5.74
C SER A 787 26.83 -39.65 -6.60
N VAL A 788 25.99 -40.66 -6.37
CA VAL A 788 24.71 -40.83 -7.10
C VAL A 788 23.61 -40.04 -6.38
N PRO A 789 22.93 -39.13 -7.09
CA PRO A 789 21.76 -38.46 -6.55
C PRO A 789 20.73 -39.48 -6.06
N SER A 790 20.17 -39.26 -4.87
CA SER A 790 19.11 -40.11 -4.30
C SER A 790 17.78 -40.01 -5.06
N GLU A 791 17.74 -39.29 -6.19
CA GLU A 791 16.56 -39.12 -7.04
C GLU A 791 16.98 -39.16 -8.52
N ALA A 792 16.02 -39.43 -9.41
CA ALA A 792 16.27 -39.35 -10.85
C ALA A 792 16.75 -37.95 -11.25
N THR A 793 17.69 -37.89 -12.19
CA THR A 793 18.24 -36.61 -12.70
C THR A 793 18.10 -36.50 -14.20
N HIS A 794 18.25 -35.29 -14.75
CA HIS A 794 18.18 -35.05 -16.19
C HIS A 794 19.32 -34.17 -16.68
N ALA A 795 19.79 -34.40 -17.91
CA ALA A 795 20.84 -33.63 -18.56
C ALA A 795 20.66 -33.58 -20.08
N LYS A 796 21.27 -32.58 -20.76
CA LYS A 796 21.28 -32.47 -22.23
C LYS A 796 22.16 -33.52 -22.93
N ARG A 797 23.03 -34.20 -22.17
CA ARG A 797 23.94 -35.22 -22.68
C ARG A 797 23.67 -36.53 -21.95
N PRO A 798 23.97 -37.69 -22.57
CA PRO A 798 23.91 -38.97 -21.89
C PRO A 798 24.69 -38.93 -20.57
N PRO A 799 24.22 -39.60 -19.49
CA PRO A 799 24.90 -39.58 -18.21
C PRO A 799 26.34 -40.09 -18.37
N GLN A 800 27.33 -39.29 -18.01
CA GLN A 800 28.75 -39.66 -18.15
C GLN A 800 29.33 -40.35 -16.91
N ARG A 801 28.58 -40.38 -15.80
CA ARG A 801 29.00 -41.04 -14.56
C ARG A 801 28.67 -42.53 -14.61
N GLY A 802 29.61 -43.34 -14.09
CA GLY A 802 29.47 -44.79 -14.03
C GLY A 802 29.87 -45.50 -15.33
N ARG A 803 29.96 -46.83 -15.24
CA ARG A 803 30.20 -47.68 -16.42
C ARG A 803 28.88 -48.04 -17.08
N GLU A 804 28.92 -48.25 -18.39
CA GLU A 804 27.80 -48.85 -19.13
C GLU A 804 27.69 -50.33 -18.80
N ILE A 805 26.47 -50.81 -18.62
CA ILE A 805 26.14 -52.22 -18.39
C ILE A 805 25.06 -52.65 -19.36
N ASP A 806 25.00 -53.95 -19.64
CA ASP A 806 24.00 -54.51 -20.54
C ASP A 806 22.60 -54.30 -19.95
N ALA A 807 21.74 -53.63 -20.71
CA ALA A 807 20.37 -53.35 -20.34
C ALA A 807 19.47 -53.62 -21.54
N HIS A 808 18.35 -54.27 -21.26
CA HIS A 808 17.32 -54.58 -22.23
C HIS A 808 15.97 -54.12 -21.69
N LEU A 809 15.32 -53.24 -22.44
CA LEU A 809 13.97 -52.75 -22.17
C LEU A 809 13.02 -53.41 -23.17
N ASP A 810 12.26 -54.39 -22.70
CA ASP A 810 11.22 -55.07 -23.49
C ASP A 810 9.95 -54.22 -23.43
N THR A 811 9.75 -53.40 -24.46
CA THR A 811 8.67 -52.43 -24.51
C THR A 811 7.31 -53.06 -24.84
N GLU A 812 7.28 -54.26 -25.43
CA GLU A 812 6.06 -55.02 -25.69
C GLU A 812 5.60 -55.76 -24.43
N ALA A 813 6.49 -56.48 -23.75
CA ALA A 813 6.16 -57.17 -22.51
C ALA A 813 6.06 -56.23 -21.30
N GLY A 814 6.55 -54.99 -21.43
CA GLY A 814 6.56 -53.99 -20.36
C GLY A 814 7.50 -54.39 -19.22
N THR A 815 8.71 -54.84 -19.55
CA THR A 815 9.72 -55.26 -18.56
C THR A 815 11.09 -54.68 -18.89
N TYR A 816 11.98 -54.68 -17.90
CA TYR A 816 13.39 -54.37 -18.10
C TYR A 816 14.26 -55.45 -17.46
N ARG A 817 15.45 -55.63 -18.02
CA ARG A 817 16.52 -56.50 -17.52
C ARG A 817 17.84 -55.76 -17.60
N LEU A 818 18.62 -55.75 -16.52
CA LEU A 818 20.03 -55.36 -16.53
C LEU A 818 20.88 -56.56 -16.17
N THR A 819 22.01 -56.72 -16.84
CA THR A 819 22.94 -57.82 -16.64
C THR A 819 24.32 -57.26 -16.31
N ILE A 820 24.84 -57.65 -15.15
CA ILE A 820 26.12 -57.17 -14.64
C ILE A 820 27.02 -58.38 -14.41
N ASP A 821 28.20 -58.42 -15.02
CA ASP A 821 29.21 -59.43 -14.69
C ASP A 821 29.61 -59.30 -13.21
N ALA A 822 29.35 -60.34 -12.41
CA ALA A 822 29.66 -60.34 -10.99
C ALA A 822 31.18 -60.23 -10.74
N GLY A 823 32.01 -60.79 -11.63
CA GLY A 823 33.47 -60.70 -11.52
C GLY A 823 34.00 -59.29 -11.75
N SER A 824 33.21 -58.42 -12.39
CA SER A 824 33.54 -57.02 -12.61
C SER A 824 33.24 -56.12 -11.41
N LEU A 825 32.66 -56.66 -10.34
CA LEU A 825 32.37 -55.94 -9.10
C LEU A 825 33.59 -56.06 -8.17
N SER A 826 34.37 -54.98 -8.05
CA SER A 826 35.64 -54.93 -7.31
C SER A 826 35.60 -54.05 -6.07
N GLU A 827 34.50 -53.32 -5.87
CA GLU A 827 34.31 -52.36 -4.77
C GLU A 827 33.08 -52.75 -3.95
N ARG A 828 32.96 -52.16 -2.76
CA ARG A 828 31.90 -52.56 -1.81
C ARG A 828 30.50 -52.16 -2.24
N VAL A 829 30.29 -51.05 -2.95
CA VAL A 829 28.92 -50.53 -3.18
C VAL A 829 28.71 -50.03 -4.61
N TYR A 830 27.70 -50.58 -5.29
CA TYR A 830 27.27 -50.18 -6.63
C TYR A 830 25.79 -49.81 -6.71
N ARG A 831 25.46 -48.87 -7.60
CA ARG A 831 24.10 -48.37 -7.82
C ARG A 831 23.73 -48.49 -9.30
N PRO A 832 22.81 -49.39 -9.67
CA PRO A 832 22.33 -49.55 -11.03
C PRO A 832 21.21 -48.55 -11.36
N SER A 833 21.22 -48.03 -12.58
CA SER A 833 20.18 -47.15 -13.12
C SER A 833 19.92 -47.42 -14.60
N ILE A 834 18.77 -46.95 -15.09
CA ILE A 834 18.45 -46.90 -16.52
C ILE A 834 18.46 -45.44 -16.94
N ALA A 835 19.33 -45.10 -17.88
CA ALA A 835 19.32 -43.81 -18.56
C ALA A 835 18.36 -43.89 -19.75
N LEU A 836 17.31 -43.06 -19.77
CA LEU A 836 16.29 -43.01 -20.82
C LEU A 836 16.33 -41.65 -21.52
N GLN A 837 16.42 -41.63 -22.85
CA GLN A 837 16.29 -40.40 -23.62
C GLN A 837 14.80 -40.07 -23.85
N VAL A 838 14.41 -38.85 -23.48
CA VAL A 838 13.06 -38.31 -23.63
C VAL A 838 13.19 -36.90 -24.20
N GLY A 839 12.82 -36.73 -25.47
CA GLY A 839 13.11 -35.52 -26.23
C GLY A 839 14.61 -35.22 -26.26
N ASP A 840 14.98 -33.98 -25.98
CA ASP A 840 16.39 -33.52 -25.97
C ASP A 840 17.14 -33.82 -24.66
N LEU A 841 16.49 -34.50 -23.71
CA LEU A 841 17.03 -34.75 -22.38
C LEU A 841 17.22 -36.24 -22.11
N TRP A 842 18.31 -36.56 -21.43
CA TRP A 842 18.57 -37.86 -20.85
C TRP A 842 18.17 -37.87 -19.39
N TYR A 843 17.40 -38.86 -18.98
CA TYR A 843 16.96 -39.07 -17.61
C TYR A 843 17.64 -40.29 -17.02
N ASP A 844 18.47 -40.09 -16.02
CA ASP A 844 19.11 -41.18 -15.28
C ASP A 844 18.20 -41.60 -14.13
N VAL A 845 17.67 -42.82 -14.19
CA VAL A 845 16.65 -43.32 -13.26
C VAL A 845 17.22 -44.43 -12.37
N PRO A 846 17.52 -44.11 -11.09
CA PRO A 846 17.85 -45.12 -10.09
C PRO A 846 16.72 -46.14 -9.93
N LEU A 847 17.06 -47.42 -9.91
CA LEU A 847 16.07 -48.49 -9.78
C LEU A 847 15.60 -48.60 -8.34
N ARG A 848 14.29 -48.81 -8.13
CA ARG A 848 13.73 -49.00 -6.78
C ARG A 848 13.84 -50.45 -6.33
N PHE A 849 13.99 -50.68 -5.04
CA PHE A 849 14.11 -52.02 -4.45
C PHE A 849 13.36 -52.13 -3.13
N GLU A 850 13.11 -53.35 -2.66
CA GLU A 850 12.54 -53.60 -1.34
C GLU A 850 13.31 -54.71 -0.63
N GLY A 851 13.57 -54.49 0.66
CA GLY A 851 14.22 -55.45 1.53
C GLY A 851 15.69 -55.66 1.22
N GLU A 852 16.21 -56.79 1.70
CA GLU A 852 17.57 -57.24 1.48
C GLU A 852 17.55 -58.67 0.94
N HIS A 853 18.31 -58.89 -0.14
CA HIS A 853 18.35 -60.15 -0.86
C HIS A 853 19.82 -60.55 -1.08
N PRO A 854 20.28 -61.62 -0.41
CA PRO A 854 21.67 -62.06 -0.56
C PRO A 854 21.90 -62.64 -1.97
N LEU A 855 22.98 -62.20 -2.61
CA LEU A 855 23.43 -62.70 -3.90
C LEU A 855 24.29 -63.95 -3.67
N ARG A 856 23.68 -65.13 -3.84
CA ARG A 856 24.30 -66.43 -3.53
C ARG A 856 24.59 -67.26 -4.78
N THR A 857 25.78 -67.87 -4.85
CA THR A 857 26.13 -68.81 -5.92
C THR A 857 25.36 -70.13 -5.79
N GLY A 858 24.89 -70.67 -6.92
CA GLY A 858 24.14 -71.94 -6.96
C GLY A 858 24.98 -73.23 -6.97
N LEU A 859 26.31 -73.15 -7.07
CA LEU A 859 27.19 -74.34 -7.06
C LEU A 859 27.43 -74.83 -5.62
N LEU A 860 27.65 -76.14 -5.46
CA LEU A 860 27.85 -77.02 -4.28
C LEU A 860 28.31 -76.43 -2.93
N ARG A 861 28.84 -75.20 -2.86
CA ARG A 861 29.01 -74.38 -1.66
C ARG A 861 28.35 -73.02 -1.90
N LYS A 862 27.23 -72.72 -1.21
CA LYS A 862 26.56 -71.40 -1.25
C LYS A 862 27.52 -70.33 -0.71
N ARG A 863 28.26 -69.65 -1.58
CA ARG A 863 29.06 -68.48 -1.22
C ARG A 863 28.23 -67.23 -1.51
N THR A 864 28.05 -66.37 -0.51
CA THR A 864 27.52 -65.03 -0.69
C THR A 864 28.62 -64.19 -1.34
N ILE A 865 28.31 -63.51 -2.43
CA ILE A 865 29.22 -62.56 -3.08
C ILE A 865 28.84 -61.11 -2.77
N GLY A 866 27.71 -60.91 -2.08
CA GLY A 866 27.14 -59.60 -1.79
C GLY A 866 25.66 -59.67 -1.42
N VAL A 867 25.07 -58.50 -1.22
CA VAL A 867 23.66 -58.30 -0.88
C VAL A 867 23.10 -57.20 -1.78
N ALA A 868 21.97 -57.48 -2.44
CA ALA A 868 21.13 -56.44 -3.02
C ALA A 868 20.21 -55.90 -1.93
N ARG A 869 20.22 -54.59 -1.67
CA ARG A 869 19.41 -53.95 -0.63
C ARG A 869 18.82 -52.63 -1.10
N ALA A 870 17.81 -52.15 -0.38
CA ALA A 870 17.33 -50.79 -0.52
C ALA A 870 18.20 -49.84 0.34
N ASP A 871 18.46 -48.63 -0.15
CA ASP A 871 18.95 -47.53 0.69
C ASP A 871 17.81 -46.78 1.39
N ASP A 872 18.15 -45.74 2.16
CA ASP A 872 17.19 -44.92 2.89
C ASP A 872 16.12 -44.26 1.99
N ALA A 873 16.41 -44.10 0.70
CA ALA A 873 15.50 -43.55 -0.30
C ALA A 873 14.73 -44.64 -1.08
N GLY A 874 14.93 -45.93 -0.76
CA GLY A 874 14.27 -47.06 -1.41
C GLY A 874 14.89 -47.46 -2.76
N HIS A 875 16.11 -47.03 -3.06
CA HIS A 875 16.82 -47.36 -4.30
C HIS A 875 17.70 -48.60 -4.13
N LEU A 876 17.84 -49.35 -5.22
CA LEU A 876 18.67 -50.55 -5.30
C LEU A 876 20.14 -50.20 -5.10
N VAL A 877 20.75 -50.87 -4.15
CA VAL A 877 22.18 -50.88 -3.88
C VAL A 877 22.66 -52.32 -3.94
N LEU A 878 23.77 -52.56 -4.64
CA LEU A 878 24.48 -53.82 -4.62
C LEU A 878 25.69 -53.64 -3.71
N ASP A 879 25.63 -54.25 -2.52
CA ASP A 879 26.74 -54.37 -1.58
C ASP A 879 27.52 -55.64 -1.93
N VAL A 880 28.83 -55.59 -2.09
CA VAL A 880 29.65 -56.70 -2.59
C VAL A 880 30.69 -57.03 -1.52
N GLU A 881 30.77 -58.31 -1.13
CA GLU A 881 31.57 -58.81 0.00
C GLU A 881 32.92 -59.40 -0.40
#